data_AF-A0A2W6YUZ8-F1
#
_entry.id   AF-A0A2W6YUZ8-F1
#
_cell.length_a   1.000
_cell.length_b   1.000
_cell.length_c   1.000
_cell.angle_alpha   90.00
_cell.angle_beta   90.00
_cell.angle_gamma   90.00
#
_symmetry.space_group_name_H-M   'P 1'
#
loop_
_entity.id
_entity.type
_entity.pdbx_description
1 polymer ?
#
loop_
_entity_poly.entity_id
_entity_poly.type
_entity_poly.pdbx_seq_one_letter_code
_entity_poly.pdbx_strand_id
1 'polypeptide(L)'
;MVSKFTFIDLFAGIGGFHLAMHRLGGKCVFASEIDLDARKTYQYNFEVISPELFLNGLFNSDIRTVVPSDIPDFDLLCAGFPCQPFSQAGYKRGFDDNHKSERGNLFFNIVDIIEAKKPKAIFLENVRGLVSHDSGKTFSIIRNILENELGYSFYFKVVQASDYGLPQLRPRVFIVGFRDEGLMRGFNFPAPKPLKFTMSEVWGGKCSRDIGFTIRVGGRGSQISDRRNWDAYLVDGKICRLSHVEAKKMQGFPDDFHLPVSDTQAIKQLGNSVAVDVVEEIGHNLIDHMNLLSENISKASLHNTQGINMKTNYNKGEWSELLLFIKLLAEQQLYLADFDLKPKEDFFNIHKVTTQNMDLEFLILGESQIEIVNKITGYTQAINISEIITSKVIQKIVEAIKNKSGTFDLNEFLIIQDALGFNVVKGGYSLQKSDILLDISNQFINKKNEGFGIKSYLGAKPTLLNASGNTNFVFQIENLHVSDMDKINAIDTATKLRDRIRAIEESGGRFKYIGAEKDTMTHNLKMVDSFMPEIVAYVLLSFYRNRISHISKIVDFIDEQQLLNEQINYGDKSVLKYKIKKLLVDVLLGFFAGSKWDGSYEANGNIVIKSNGDCLAFHIIDIETLKKYLYENIKLDTPSTTRHRYGKLYMEKDNKLYFKLNLQMRF
;
A
#
# COMPACT_ATOMS: atom_id res chain seq x y z
N MET A 1 25.16 19.20 -26.98
CA MET A 1 23.73 19.30 -26.60
C MET A 1 23.64 19.34 -25.09
N VAL A 2 22.71 20.11 -24.52
CA VAL A 2 22.40 20.01 -23.09
C VAL A 2 21.71 18.66 -22.86
N SER A 3 22.19 17.85 -21.93
CA SER A 3 21.62 16.53 -21.62
C SER A 3 20.22 16.68 -21.01
N LYS A 4 19.26 15.87 -21.47
CA LYS A 4 17.87 15.89 -20.95
C LYS A 4 17.74 15.22 -19.58
N PHE A 5 18.58 14.22 -19.32
CA PHE A 5 18.66 13.49 -18.06
C PHE A 5 20.03 12.82 -17.94
N THR A 6 20.36 12.32 -16.75
CA THR A 6 21.57 11.58 -16.45
C THR A 6 21.26 10.13 -16.09
N PHE A 7 22.11 9.20 -16.47
CA PHE A 7 21.90 7.77 -16.18
C PHE A 7 23.19 7.04 -15.86
N ILE A 8 23.06 5.86 -15.26
CA ILE A 8 24.16 4.92 -15.05
C ILE A 8 23.88 3.59 -15.74
N ASP A 9 24.94 2.91 -16.18
CA ASP A 9 24.87 1.64 -16.93
C ASP A 9 25.62 0.53 -16.17
N LEU A 10 24.89 -0.27 -15.39
CA LEU A 10 25.45 -1.35 -14.59
C LEU A 10 25.35 -2.68 -15.33
N PHE A 11 26.39 -3.51 -15.20
CA PHE A 11 26.53 -4.75 -15.98
C PHE A 11 26.47 -4.43 -17.48
N ALA A 12 27.24 -3.41 -17.86
CA ALA A 12 27.05 -2.66 -19.09
C ALA A 12 27.24 -3.50 -20.36
N GLY A 13 28.03 -4.58 -20.29
CA GLY A 13 28.40 -5.40 -21.42
C GLY A 13 29.01 -4.55 -22.52
N ILE A 14 28.36 -4.53 -23.68
CA ILE A 14 28.73 -3.70 -24.83
C ILE A 14 27.87 -2.44 -24.98
N GLY A 15 27.11 -2.06 -23.94
CA GLY A 15 26.41 -0.78 -23.85
C GLY A 15 25.12 -0.68 -24.66
N GLY A 16 24.31 -1.74 -24.68
CA GLY A 16 22.98 -1.67 -25.28
C GLY A 16 22.06 -0.66 -24.57
N PHE A 17 22.12 -0.58 -23.23
CA PHE A 17 21.44 0.49 -22.47
C PHE A 17 22.07 1.86 -22.73
N HIS A 18 23.40 1.98 -22.72
CA HIS A 18 24.09 3.24 -23.02
C HIS A 18 23.65 3.81 -24.36
N LEU A 19 23.68 2.99 -25.42
CA LEU A 19 23.31 3.41 -26.77
C LEU A 19 21.86 3.91 -26.82
N ALA A 20 20.91 3.15 -26.26
CA ALA A 20 19.51 3.51 -26.24
C ALA A 20 19.27 4.82 -25.46
N MET A 21 19.79 4.93 -24.23
CA MET A 21 19.60 6.13 -23.40
C MET A 21 20.29 7.36 -23.99
N HIS A 22 21.46 7.19 -24.62
CA HIS A 22 22.17 8.28 -25.29
C HIS A 22 21.35 8.82 -26.48
N ARG A 23 20.74 7.96 -27.29
CA ARG A 23 19.84 8.36 -28.39
C ARG A 23 18.62 9.14 -27.89
N LEU A 24 18.13 8.83 -26.69
CA LEU A 24 17.03 9.53 -26.03
C LEU A 24 17.48 10.86 -25.36
N GLY A 25 18.76 11.23 -25.47
CA GLY A 25 19.32 12.48 -24.95
C GLY A 25 19.88 12.38 -23.53
N GLY A 26 20.12 11.17 -23.03
CA GLY A 26 20.72 10.89 -21.73
C GLY A 26 22.24 11.02 -21.73
N LYS A 27 22.80 11.50 -20.61
CA LYS A 27 24.25 11.50 -20.34
C LYS A 27 24.61 10.37 -19.39
N CYS A 28 25.49 9.47 -19.80
CA CYS A 28 26.01 8.42 -18.94
C CYS A 28 27.03 9.02 -17.97
N VAL A 29 26.79 8.93 -16.65
CA VAL A 29 27.68 9.49 -15.62
C VAL A 29 28.46 8.42 -14.85
N PHE A 30 28.09 7.15 -15.01
CA PHE A 30 28.82 6.02 -14.43
C PHE A 30 28.46 4.74 -15.17
N ALA A 31 29.44 3.86 -15.35
CA ALA A 31 29.23 2.54 -15.94
C ALA A 31 30.10 1.48 -15.25
N SER A 32 29.62 0.24 -15.21
CA SER A 32 30.36 -0.87 -14.59
C SER A 32 30.31 -2.14 -15.45
N GLU A 33 31.48 -2.67 -15.80
CA GLU A 33 31.64 -3.92 -16.55
C GLU A 33 32.96 -4.62 -16.18
N ILE A 34 32.91 -5.94 -15.92
CA ILE A 34 34.03 -6.76 -15.45
C ILE A 34 34.74 -7.54 -16.55
N ASP A 35 34.03 -7.93 -17.62
CA ASP A 35 34.60 -8.66 -18.75
C ASP A 35 35.50 -7.73 -19.59
N LEU A 36 36.80 -8.04 -19.61
CA LEU A 36 37.80 -7.21 -20.29
C LEU A 36 37.53 -7.02 -21.78
N ASP A 37 36.99 -8.03 -22.46
CA ASP A 37 36.69 -7.93 -23.89
C ASP A 37 35.45 -7.05 -24.12
N ALA A 38 34.43 -7.16 -23.26
CA ALA A 38 33.28 -6.27 -23.28
C ALA A 38 33.68 -4.81 -23.01
N ARG A 39 34.59 -4.57 -22.05
CA ARG A 39 35.15 -3.24 -21.78
C ARG A 39 35.85 -2.62 -22.99
N LYS A 40 36.65 -3.40 -23.73
CA LYS A 40 37.30 -2.94 -24.97
C LYS A 40 36.26 -2.47 -25.99
N THR A 41 35.23 -3.27 -26.22
CA THR A 41 34.13 -2.92 -27.11
C THR A 41 33.38 -1.69 -26.63
N TYR A 42 33.05 -1.61 -25.33
CA TYR A 42 32.34 -0.48 -24.74
C TYR A 42 33.14 0.81 -24.93
N GLN A 43 34.41 0.82 -24.52
CA GLN A 43 35.28 1.99 -24.63
C GLN A 43 35.41 2.46 -26.08
N TYR A 44 35.66 1.54 -27.02
CA TYR A 44 35.81 1.89 -28.43
C TYR A 44 34.61 2.67 -28.99
N ASN A 45 33.39 2.30 -28.60
CA ASN A 45 32.17 2.92 -29.13
C ASN A 45 31.71 4.15 -28.34
N PHE A 46 31.98 4.22 -27.03
CA PHE A 46 31.41 5.25 -26.16
C PHE A 46 32.41 6.32 -25.71
N GLU A 47 33.72 6.11 -25.85
CA GLU A 47 34.73 7.10 -25.41
C GLU A 47 34.61 8.43 -26.18
N VAL A 48 34.25 8.38 -27.45
CA VAL A 48 34.06 9.58 -28.29
C VAL A 48 32.83 10.39 -27.86
N ILE A 49 31.74 9.72 -27.47
CA ILE A 49 30.45 10.38 -27.16
C ILE A 49 30.24 10.64 -25.67
N SER A 50 30.97 9.95 -24.80
CA SER A 50 30.96 10.06 -23.34
C SER A 50 32.38 10.14 -22.77
N PRO A 51 33.24 11.08 -23.21
CA PRO A 51 34.67 11.12 -22.83
C PRO A 51 34.88 11.31 -21.33
N GLU A 52 34.02 12.09 -20.67
CA GLU A 52 34.08 12.33 -19.22
C GLU A 52 33.96 11.04 -18.39
N LEU A 53 33.23 10.03 -18.90
CA LEU A 53 33.09 8.73 -18.23
C LEU A 53 34.45 8.04 -18.07
N PHE A 54 35.32 8.15 -19.08
CA PHE A 54 36.62 7.49 -19.11
C PHE A 54 37.70 8.36 -18.46
N LEU A 55 37.73 9.65 -18.77
CA LEU A 55 38.72 10.60 -18.24
C LEU A 55 38.65 10.72 -16.71
N ASN A 56 37.45 10.66 -16.15
CA ASN A 56 37.24 10.80 -14.71
C ASN A 56 37.27 9.46 -13.94
N GLY A 57 37.61 8.35 -14.61
CA GLY A 57 37.66 7.04 -13.95
C GLY A 57 36.29 6.48 -13.54
N LEU A 58 35.21 6.94 -14.18
CA LEU A 58 33.82 6.57 -13.87
C LEU A 58 33.35 5.29 -14.61
N PHE A 59 34.25 4.64 -15.36
CA PHE A 59 34.05 3.32 -15.95
C PHE A 59 34.66 2.21 -15.08
N ASN A 60 33.93 1.81 -14.04
CA ASN A 60 34.36 0.85 -13.03
C ASN A 60 34.47 -0.59 -13.58
N SER A 61 35.41 -1.38 -13.04
CA SER A 61 35.70 -2.76 -13.45
C SER A 61 35.02 -3.84 -12.61
N ASP A 62 34.56 -3.54 -11.40
CA ASP A 62 33.88 -4.51 -10.54
C ASP A 62 32.94 -3.77 -9.59
N ILE A 63 31.64 -3.91 -9.81
CA ILE A 63 30.59 -3.21 -9.05
C ILE A 63 30.68 -3.46 -7.54
N ARG A 64 31.26 -4.59 -7.12
CA ARG A 64 31.43 -4.96 -5.71
C ARG A 64 32.49 -4.12 -4.99
N THR A 65 33.33 -3.42 -5.75
CA THR A 65 34.42 -2.57 -5.23
C THR A 65 34.01 -1.10 -5.12
N VAL A 66 32.83 -0.75 -5.64
CA VAL A 66 32.33 0.63 -5.68
C VAL A 66 31.70 0.98 -4.34
N VAL A 67 32.05 2.13 -3.79
CA VAL A 67 31.30 2.73 -2.70
C VAL A 67 30.14 3.52 -3.31
N PRO A 68 28.87 3.21 -3.00
CA PRO A 68 27.72 3.85 -3.64
C PRO A 68 27.72 5.38 -3.59
N SER A 69 28.25 5.99 -2.52
CA SER A 69 28.36 7.44 -2.38
C SER A 69 29.28 8.12 -3.39
N ASP A 70 30.26 7.37 -3.95
CA ASP A 70 31.25 7.91 -4.87
C ASP A 70 30.72 7.97 -6.31
N ILE A 71 29.60 7.31 -6.58
CA ILE A 71 28.90 7.40 -7.87
C ILE A 71 28.30 8.81 -7.98
N PRO A 72 28.49 9.54 -9.10
CA PRO A 72 27.82 10.82 -9.33
C PRO A 72 26.30 10.73 -9.17
N ASP A 73 25.61 11.84 -8.92
CA ASP A 73 24.15 11.85 -8.94
C ASP A 73 23.62 11.55 -10.35
N PHE A 74 22.50 10.82 -10.42
CA PHE A 74 21.87 10.44 -11.67
C PHE A 74 20.34 10.32 -11.55
N ASP A 75 19.64 10.47 -12.68
CA ASP A 75 18.19 10.36 -12.74
C ASP A 75 17.72 8.90 -12.93
N LEU A 76 18.42 8.12 -13.75
CA LEU A 76 18.01 6.78 -14.17
C LEU A 76 19.09 5.71 -13.91
N LEU A 77 18.72 4.61 -13.24
CA LEU A 77 19.55 3.42 -13.14
C LEU A 77 19.20 2.42 -14.23
N CYS A 78 20.16 2.01 -15.07
CA CYS A 78 20.00 0.90 -16.01
C CYS A 78 20.83 -0.32 -15.58
N ALA A 79 20.25 -1.51 -15.62
CA ALA A 79 21.00 -2.74 -15.30
C ALA A 79 20.44 -4.01 -15.98
N GLY A 80 21.28 -4.67 -16.80
CA GLY A 80 21.05 -6.02 -17.31
C GLY A 80 21.76 -7.06 -16.45
N PHE A 81 21.25 -7.32 -15.25
CA PHE A 81 22.00 -8.05 -14.22
C PHE A 81 21.92 -9.57 -14.38
N PRO A 82 22.98 -10.33 -14.01
CA PRO A 82 22.98 -11.78 -14.13
C PRO A 82 22.01 -12.45 -13.14
N CYS A 83 21.28 -13.46 -13.62
CA CYS A 83 20.30 -14.22 -12.82
C CYS A 83 21.01 -15.22 -11.87
N GLN A 84 21.04 -14.95 -10.57
CA GLN A 84 21.51 -15.87 -9.53
C GLN A 84 20.39 -16.13 -8.49
N PRO A 85 20.25 -17.36 -7.96
CA PRO A 85 19.27 -17.66 -6.92
C PRO A 85 19.57 -16.87 -5.63
N PHE A 86 18.55 -16.26 -5.03
CA PHE A 86 18.63 -15.76 -3.65
C PHE A 86 18.55 -16.96 -2.71
N SER A 87 19.68 -17.42 -2.16
CA SER A 87 19.69 -18.49 -1.14
C SER A 87 19.00 -18.04 0.16
N GLN A 88 18.77 -18.95 1.12
CA GLN A 88 18.08 -18.72 2.41
C GLN A 88 18.62 -17.55 3.29
N ALA A 89 19.70 -16.87 2.88
CA ALA A 89 20.28 -15.71 3.56
C ALA A 89 19.35 -14.48 3.62
N GLY A 90 18.35 -14.35 2.74
CA GLY A 90 17.47 -13.18 2.67
C GLY A 90 16.60 -12.90 3.91
N TYR A 91 16.60 -13.78 4.92
CA TYR A 91 15.85 -13.61 6.16
C TYR A 91 16.59 -12.86 7.28
N LYS A 92 17.85 -12.46 7.08
CA LYS A 92 18.67 -11.81 8.13
C LYS A 92 19.32 -10.50 7.67
N ARG A 93 18.54 -9.46 7.39
CA ARG A 93 19.01 -8.07 7.53
C ARG A 93 19.07 -7.66 9.02
N GLY A 94 19.76 -8.45 9.83
CA GLY A 94 20.01 -8.18 11.25
C GLY A 94 21.36 -7.51 11.40
N PHE A 95 21.42 -6.44 12.20
CA PHE A 95 22.57 -5.56 12.45
C PHE A 95 23.84 -6.23 13.05
N ASP A 96 24.08 -7.54 12.90
CA ASP A 96 25.18 -8.21 13.62
C ASP A 96 25.81 -9.47 12.99
N ASP A 97 25.56 -9.84 11.73
CA ASP A 97 26.12 -11.09 11.16
C ASP A 97 27.19 -10.86 10.06
N ASN A 98 28.36 -11.46 10.28
CA ASN A 98 29.62 -11.32 9.51
C ASN A 98 29.49 -11.39 7.97
N HIS A 99 29.89 -10.29 7.32
CA HIS A 99 29.90 -10.01 5.87
C HIS A 99 30.80 -10.89 4.99
N LYS A 100 30.37 -12.11 4.60
CA LYS A 100 30.95 -12.79 3.42
C LYS A 100 29.96 -13.47 2.45
N SER A 101 28.73 -13.82 2.87
CA SER A 101 27.78 -14.51 1.98
C SER A 101 26.76 -13.60 1.28
N GLU A 102 26.41 -12.45 1.84
CA GLU A 102 25.38 -11.54 1.28
C GLU A 102 25.88 -10.74 0.07
N ARG A 103 27.19 -10.42 0.01
CA ARG A 103 27.84 -9.70 -1.12
C ARG A 103 27.97 -10.54 -2.41
N GLY A 104 27.50 -11.78 -2.42
CA GLY A 104 27.63 -12.69 -3.57
C GLY A 104 26.60 -12.45 -4.68
N ASN A 105 25.42 -11.90 -4.34
CA ASN A 105 24.35 -11.69 -5.32
C ASN A 105 24.35 -10.24 -5.82
N LEU A 106 24.67 -10.08 -7.10
CA LEU A 106 24.89 -8.79 -7.76
C LEU A 106 23.65 -7.88 -7.78
N PHE A 107 22.45 -8.41 -7.54
CA PHE A 107 21.25 -7.58 -7.34
C PHE A 107 21.35 -6.70 -6.09
N PHE A 108 21.97 -7.17 -5.00
CA PHE A 108 22.10 -6.35 -3.79
C PHE A 108 23.05 -5.17 -3.98
N ASN A 109 24.05 -5.27 -4.88
CA ASN A 109 24.84 -4.09 -5.25
C ASN A 109 23.98 -3.02 -5.94
N ILE A 110 22.96 -3.42 -6.71
CA ILE A 110 21.98 -2.48 -7.29
C ILE A 110 21.16 -1.84 -6.16
N VAL A 111 20.71 -2.64 -5.19
CA VAL A 111 19.94 -2.16 -4.02
C VAL A 111 20.73 -1.13 -3.23
N ASP A 112 22.01 -1.39 -2.92
CA ASP A 112 22.88 -0.47 -2.19
C ASP A 112 23.04 0.87 -2.93
N ILE A 113 23.13 0.82 -4.26
CA ILE A 113 23.21 2.03 -5.11
C ILE A 113 21.88 2.78 -5.12
N ILE A 114 20.74 2.08 -5.25
CA ILE A 114 19.41 2.72 -5.22
C ILE A 114 19.18 3.38 -3.86
N GLU A 115 19.52 2.71 -2.76
CA GLU A 115 19.34 3.24 -1.41
C GLU A 115 20.17 4.51 -1.17
N ALA A 116 21.43 4.51 -1.62
CA ALA A 116 22.35 5.63 -1.45
C ALA A 116 22.03 6.81 -2.38
N LYS A 117 21.76 6.55 -3.67
CA LYS A 117 21.64 7.58 -4.71
C LYS A 117 20.21 7.99 -4.99
N LYS A 118 19.23 7.13 -4.69
CA LYS A 118 17.80 7.34 -4.87
C LYS A 118 17.50 7.95 -6.26
N PRO A 119 17.74 7.25 -7.38
CA PRO A 119 17.38 7.75 -8.71
C PRO A 119 15.89 8.04 -8.86
N LYS A 120 15.49 8.84 -9.83
CA LYS A 120 14.07 9.06 -10.16
C LYS A 120 13.41 7.81 -10.72
N ALA A 121 14.16 7.02 -11.48
CA ALA A 121 13.65 5.78 -12.08
C ALA A 121 14.72 4.68 -12.12
N ILE A 122 14.24 3.43 -12.20
CA ILE A 122 15.04 2.23 -12.37
C ILE A 122 14.56 1.47 -13.59
N PHE A 123 15.50 0.92 -14.37
CA PHE A 123 15.22 0.15 -15.58
C PHE A 123 16.11 -1.10 -15.61
N LEU A 124 15.51 -2.24 -15.26
CA LEU A 124 16.20 -3.51 -15.13
C LEU A 124 15.77 -4.48 -16.23
N GLU A 125 16.70 -5.31 -16.69
CA GLU A 125 16.44 -6.40 -17.63
C GLU A 125 16.91 -7.74 -17.05
N ASN A 126 16.18 -8.80 -17.35
CA ASN A 126 16.62 -10.16 -17.09
C ASN A 126 15.98 -11.19 -18.06
N VAL A 127 16.44 -12.44 -17.97
CA VAL A 127 15.82 -13.56 -18.71
C VAL A 127 14.38 -13.81 -18.25
N ARG A 128 13.49 -14.22 -19.17
CA ARG A 128 12.07 -14.51 -18.86
C ARG A 128 11.89 -15.49 -17.69
N GLY A 129 12.86 -16.38 -17.47
CA GLY A 129 12.84 -17.39 -16.42
C GLY A 129 12.89 -16.80 -15.02
N LEU A 130 13.33 -15.55 -14.84
CA LEU A 130 13.36 -14.88 -13.54
C LEU A 130 11.97 -14.87 -12.88
N VAL A 131 10.90 -14.67 -13.67
CA VAL A 131 9.52 -14.58 -13.20
C VAL A 131 9.03 -15.89 -12.56
N SER A 132 9.49 -17.04 -13.07
CA SER A 132 9.11 -18.37 -12.57
C SER A 132 10.20 -19.05 -11.73
N HIS A 133 11.36 -18.42 -11.57
CA HIS A 133 12.51 -18.98 -10.86
C HIS A 133 12.20 -19.20 -9.37
N ASP A 134 12.63 -20.35 -8.82
CA ASP A 134 12.35 -20.78 -7.44
C ASP A 134 10.86 -20.64 -7.06
N SER A 135 9.99 -21.13 -7.95
CA SER A 135 8.52 -21.02 -7.81
C SER A 135 8.02 -19.58 -7.60
N GLY A 136 8.71 -18.60 -8.19
CA GLY A 136 8.38 -17.17 -8.12
C GLY A 136 8.97 -16.42 -6.92
N LYS A 137 9.67 -17.09 -6.00
CA LYS A 137 10.23 -16.46 -4.79
C LYS A 137 11.29 -15.41 -5.10
N THR A 138 12.17 -15.68 -6.06
CA THR A 138 13.23 -14.75 -6.46
C THR A 138 12.63 -13.43 -6.97
N PHE A 139 11.58 -13.52 -7.78
CA PHE A 139 10.88 -12.37 -8.32
C PHE A 139 10.08 -11.61 -7.24
N SER A 140 9.44 -12.32 -6.31
CA SER A 140 8.71 -11.67 -5.20
C SER A 140 9.64 -10.95 -4.23
N ILE A 141 10.85 -11.46 -3.99
CA ILE A 141 11.89 -10.78 -3.19
C ILE A 141 12.31 -9.48 -3.86
N ILE A 142 12.63 -9.51 -5.17
CA ILE A 142 12.99 -8.31 -5.92
C ILE A 142 11.88 -7.26 -5.83
N ARG A 143 10.62 -7.67 -6.06
CA ARG A 143 9.46 -6.77 -5.93
C ARG A 143 9.34 -6.18 -4.52
N ASN A 144 9.43 -7.02 -3.49
CA ASN A 144 9.32 -6.57 -2.10
C ASN A 144 10.40 -5.55 -1.73
N ILE A 145 11.64 -5.78 -2.15
CA ILE A 145 12.75 -4.85 -1.89
C ILE A 145 12.50 -3.52 -2.59
N LEU A 146 12.16 -3.54 -3.89
CA LEU A 146 11.92 -2.31 -4.65
C LEU A 146 10.70 -1.53 -4.13
N GLU A 147 9.56 -2.19 -3.88
CA GLU A 147 8.33 -1.52 -3.44
C GLU A 147 8.31 -1.16 -1.97
N ASN A 148 8.57 -2.13 -1.08
CA ASN A 148 8.30 -1.97 0.35
C ASN A 148 9.50 -1.44 1.13
N GLU A 149 10.72 -1.66 0.64
CA GLU A 149 11.94 -1.22 1.34
C GLU A 149 12.52 0.05 0.72
N LEU A 150 12.61 0.12 -0.61
CA LEU A 150 13.19 1.26 -1.33
C LEU A 150 12.17 2.31 -1.78
N GLY A 151 10.86 1.99 -1.78
CA GLY A 151 9.79 2.94 -2.10
C GLY A 151 9.62 3.27 -3.58
N TYR A 152 9.99 2.36 -4.48
CA TYR A 152 9.79 2.50 -5.93
C TYR A 152 8.54 1.73 -6.37
N SER A 153 7.85 2.21 -7.39
CA SER A 153 6.84 1.38 -8.06
C SER A 153 7.48 0.19 -8.79
N PHE A 154 6.64 -0.81 -9.12
CA PHE A 154 7.10 -2.03 -9.77
C PHE A 154 6.22 -2.41 -10.95
N TYR A 155 6.65 -2.01 -12.15
CA TYR A 155 6.07 -2.44 -13.42
C TYR A 155 6.94 -3.51 -14.03
N PHE A 156 6.35 -4.57 -14.57
CA PHE A 156 7.10 -5.57 -15.32
C PHE A 156 6.31 -6.10 -16.51
N LYS A 157 7.04 -6.46 -17.57
CA LYS A 157 6.47 -7.13 -18.73
C LYS A 157 7.51 -8.07 -19.35
N VAL A 158 7.06 -9.25 -19.75
CA VAL A 158 7.86 -10.11 -20.62
C VAL A 158 7.65 -9.63 -22.05
N VAL A 159 8.73 -9.19 -22.69
CA VAL A 159 8.74 -8.59 -24.02
C VAL A 159 9.58 -9.44 -24.96
N GLN A 160 9.06 -9.64 -26.16
CA GLN A 160 9.71 -10.33 -27.26
C GLN A 160 10.37 -9.30 -28.19
N ALA A 161 11.63 -9.49 -28.60
CA ALA A 161 12.29 -8.54 -29.51
C ALA A 161 11.57 -8.35 -30.87
N SER A 162 10.89 -9.40 -31.36
CA SER A 162 10.06 -9.32 -32.57
C SER A 162 8.82 -8.45 -32.46
N ASP A 163 8.39 -8.13 -31.25
CA ASP A 163 7.29 -7.19 -31.01
C ASP A 163 7.76 -5.74 -31.10
N TYR A 164 9.05 -5.48 -31.35
CA TYR A 164 9.64 -4.14 -31.40
C TYR A 164 10.61 -4.00 -32.56
N GLY A 165 10.21 -4.49 -33.73
CA GLY A 165 10.93 -4.23 -34.98
C GLY A 165 12.09 -5.18 -35.28
N LEU A 166 12.57 -6.00 -34.33
CA LEU A 166 13.77 -6.82 -34.51
C LEU A 166 13.44 -8.29 -34.84
N PRO A 167 14.01 -8.91 -35.88
CA PRO A 167 13.66 -10.28 -36.29
C PRO A 167 14.32 -11.35 -35.40
N GLN A 168 14.05 -11.33 -34.09
CA GLN A 168 14.67 -12.24 -33.12
C GLN A 168 13.67 -12.80 -32.09
N LEU A 169 13.71 -14.12 -31.90
CA LEU A 169 12.98 -14.83 -30.86
C LEU A 169 13.66 -14.70 -29.48
N ARG A 170 13.75 -13.48 -28.94
CA ARG A 170 14.34 -13.16 -27.63
C ARG A 170 13.30 -12.61 -26.62
N PRO A 171 12.64 -13.47 -25.82
CA PRO A 171 11.81 -13.02 -24.70
C PRO A 171 12.68 -12.63 -23.50
N ARG A 172 12.45 -11.44 -22.94
CA ARG A 172 13.10 -10.92 -21.72
C ARG A 172 12.08 -10.27 -20.80
N VAL A 173 12.33 -10.32 -19.50
CA VAL A 173 11.55 -9.55 -18.54
C VAL A 173 12.23 -8.21 -18.36
N PHE A 174 11.45 -7.15 -18.51
CA PHE A 174 11.87 -5.80 -18.15
C PHE A 174 11.12 -5.38 -16.90
N ILE A 175 11.82 -4.73 -15.99
CA ILE A 175 11.29 -4.18 -14.75
C ILE A 175 11.56 -2.68 -14.77
N VAL A 176 10.52 -1.89 -14.59
CA VAL A 176 10.59 -0.43 -14.52
C VAL A 176 9.99 0.00 -13.19
N GLY A 177 10.65 0.94 -12.51
CA GLY A 177 10.15 1.50 -11.26
C GLY A 177 10.45 2.97 -11.16
N PHE A 178 9.56 3.72 -10.52
CA PHE A 178 9.66 5.16 -10.34
C PHE A 178 9.63 5.49 -8.85
N ARG A 179 10.48 6.42 -8.43
CA ARG A 179 10.43 6.98 -7.08
C ARG A 179 9.27 7.96 -7.00
N ASP A 180 8.59 8.00 -5.86
CA ASP A 180 7.59 9.02 -5.53
C ASP A 180 6.38 9.06 -6.51
N GLU A 181 6.08 7.97 -7.23
CA GLU A 181 5.00 7.93 -8.23
C GLU A 181 3.60 8.09 -7.63
N GLY A 182 3.39 7.65 -6.39
CA GLY A 182 2.15 7.89 -5.63
C GLY A 182 0.87 7.54 -6.41
N LEU A 183 0.01 8.54 -6.62
CA LEU A 183 -1.27 8.44 -7.33
C LEU A 183 -1.15 8.59 -8.85
N MET A 184 0.03 8.92 -9.36
CA MET A 184 0.35 8.98 -10.80
C MET A 184 0.79 7.61 -11.35
N ARG A 185 0.51 6.52 -10.61
CA ARG A 185 0.72 5.15 -11.09
C ARG A 185 -0.05 4.96 -12.38
N GLY A 186 0.68 4.73 -13.47
CA GLY A 186 0.09 4.62 -14.79
C GLY A 186 1.07 4.33 -15.91
N PHE A 187 2.33 4.01 -15.58
CA PHE A 187 3.31 3.64 -16.59
C PHE A 187 2.82 2.44 -17.40
N ASN A 188 2.82 2.61 -18.72
CA ASN A 188 2.50 1.55 -19.67
C ASN A 188 3.72 1.24 -20.52
N PHE A 189 4.06 -0.04 -20.58
CA PHE A 189 5.00 -0.52 -21.58
C PHE A 189 4.47 -0.21 -22.98
N PRO A 190 5.35 0.14 -23.92
CA PRO A 190 4.97 0.47 -25.29
C PRO A 190 4.14 -0.65 -25.96
N ALA A 191 3.33 -0.24 -26.93
CA ALA A 191 2.57 -1.18 -27.75
C ALA A 191 3.52 -1.92 -28.71
N PRO A 192 3.24 -3.20 -29.05
CA PRO A 192 4.00 -3.92 -30.06
C PRO A 192 4.01 -3.19 -31.41
N LYS A 193 5.17 -3.17 -32.06
CA LYS A 193 5.40 -2.67 -33.40
C LYS A 193 5.72 -3.84 -34.35
N PRO A 194 5.27 -3.76 -35.62
CA PRO A 194 5.66 -4.75 -36.63
C PRO A 194 7.18 -4.75 -36.84
N LEU A 195 7.70 -5.83 -37.45
CA LEU A 195 9.11 -5.94 -37.82
C LEU A 195 9.54 -4.77 -38.70
N LYS A 196 10.68 -4.14 -38.34
CA LYS A 196 11.35 -3.12 -39.16
C LYS A 196 12.03 -3.78 -40.36
N PHE A 197 12.53 -4.99 -40.14
CA PHE A 197 13.12 -5.85 -41.15
C PHE A 197 13.03 -7.31 -40.71
N THR A 198 13.10 -8.22 -41.67
CA THR A 198 13.07 -9.68 -41.53
C THR A 198 14.48 -10.26 -41.55
N MET A 199 14.62 -11.53 -41.21
CA MET A 199 15.89 -12.23 -41.42
C MET A 199 16.35 -12.22 -42.88
N SER A 200 15.46 -12.13 -43.87
CA SER A 200 15.87 -12.03 -45.27
C SER A 200 16.68 -10.75 -45.54
N GLU A 201 16.28 -9.64 -44.94
CA GLU A 201 17.02 -8.37 -45.02
C GLU A 201 18.29 -8.39 -44.17
N VAL A 202 18.29 -9.10 -43.03
CA VAL A 202 19.51 -9.34 -42.25
C VAL A 202 20.57 -10.06 -43.10
N TRP A 203 20.16 -11.09 -43.83
CA TRP A 203 21.03 -11.91 -44.68
C TRP A 203 21.34 -11.28 -46.05
N GLY A 204 20.51 -10.35 -46.53
CA GLY A 204 20.58 -9.84 -47.91
C GLY A 204 20.13 -10.84 -48.97
N GLY A 205 19.29 -11.82 -48.61
CA GLY A 205 18.83 -12.92 -49.46
C GLY A 205 17.59 -13.61 -48.89
N LYS A 206 16.93 -14.49 -49.66
CA LYS A 206 15.67 -15.12 -49.22
C LYS A 206 15.94 -16.13 -48.09
N CYS A 207 15.59 -15.77 -46.86
CA CYS A 207 15.73 -16.63 -45.69
C CYS A 207 14.48 -17.51 -45.49
N SER A 208 14.66 -18.73 -44.98
CA SER A 208 13.55 -19.67 -44.68
C SER A 208 12.68 -19.29 -43.48
N ARG A 209 13.01 -18.20 -42.79
CA ARG A 209 12.29 -17.70 -41.61
C ARG A 209 12.27 -16.19 -41.66
N ASP A 210 11.17 -15.58 -41.25
CA ASP A 210 11.10 -14.11 -41.10
C ASP A 210 11.71 -13.66 -39.77
N ILE A 211 11.60 -14.49 -38.72
CA ILE A 211 12.11 -14.24 -37.37
C ILE A 211 13.15 -15.30 -37.01
N GLY A 212 14.35 -14.82 -36.66
CA GLY A 212 15.48 -15.64 -36.23
C GLY A 212 15.36 -16.14 -34.79
N PHE A 213 16.19 -17.12 -34.43
CA PHE A 213 16.31 -17.61 -33.06
C PHE A 213 17.08 -16.63 -32.17
N THR A 214 17.00 -16.81 -30.84
CA THR A 214 17.83 -16.02 -29.92
C THR A 214 19.31 -16.34 -30.11
N ILE A 215 20.15 -15.31 -30.04
CA ILE A 215 21.61 -15.47 -30.08
C ILE A 215 22.05 -16.06 -28.74
N ARG A 216 22.57 -17.30 -28.76
CA ARG A 216 22.98 -18.03 -27.56
C ARG A 216 24.49 -18.04 -27.37
N VAL A 217 24.93 -17.93 -26.12
CA VAL A 217 26.30 -18.21 -25.70
C VAL A 217 26.45 -19.72 -25.51
N GLY A 218 26.99 -20.42 -26.52
CA GLY A 218 27.19 -21.86 -26.54
C GLY A 218 26.15 -22.65 -27.35
N GLY A 219 26.48 -23.90 -27.71
CA GLY A 219 25.61 -24.76 -28.54
C GLY A 219 25.64 -24.44 -30.05
N ARG A 220 26.69 -23.74 -30.51
CA ARG A 220 26.96 -23.51 -31.94
C ARG A 220 27.33 -24.81 -32.65
N GLY A 221 27.05 -24.88 -33.95
CA GLY A 221 27.48 -26.00 -34.79
C GLY A 221 26.44 -27.12 -34.96
N SER A 222 25.27 -27.01 -34.32
CA SER A 222 24.14 -27.93 -34.55
C SER A 222 23.74 -27.93 -36.04
N GLN A 223 23.33 -29.09 -36.57
CA GLN A 223 22.79 -29.16 -37.93
C GLN A 223 21.43 -28.44 -38.01
N ILE A 224 21.03 -27.96 -39.19
CA ILE A 224 19.78 -27.20 -39.36
C ILE A 224 18.52 -27.99 -38.95
N SER A 225 18.57 -29.32 -39.05
CA SER A 225 17.53 -30.26 -38.62
C SER A 225 17.52 -30.57 -37.11
N ASP A 226 18.56 -30.17 -36.37
CA ASP A 226 18.65 -30.42 -34.93
C ASP A 226 17.73 -29.46 -34.18
N ARG A 227 16.95 -29.98 -33.22
CA ARG A 227 16.12 -29.18 -32.30
C ARG A 227 16.91 -28.15 -31.49
N ARG A 228 18.23 -28.31 -31.41
CA ARG A 228 19.19 -27.41 -30.75
C ARG A 228 19.87 -26.46 -31.73
N ASN A 229 19.36 -26.32 -32.95
CA ASN A 229 19.82 -25.31 -33.88
C ASN A 229 19.34 -23.91 -33.45
N TRP A 230 20.28 -22.98 -33.29
CA TRP A 230 20.00 -21.57 -32.98
C TRP A 230 20.72 -20.60 -33.92
N ASP A 231 21.60 -21.11 -34.79
CA ASP A 231 22.55 -20.30 -35.56
C ASP A 231 22.60 -20.63 -37.07
N ALA A 232 22.01 -21.73 -37.53
CA ALA A 232 21.96 -22.10 -38.95
C ALA A 232 20.60 -21.79 -39.61
N TYR A 233 20.63 -21.21 -40.80
CA TYR A 233 19.48 -20.79 -41.60
C TYR A 233 19.63 -21.24 -43.05
N LEU A 234 18.52 -21.45 -43.76
CA LEU A 234 18.52 -21.67 -45.19
C LEU A 234 18.33 -20.31 -45.89
N VAL A 235 19.33 -19.85 -46.62
CA VAL A 235 19.35 -18.56 -47.33
C VAL A 235 19.64 -18.83 -48.80
N ASP A 236 18.71 -18.46 -49.69
CA ASP A 236 18.79 -18.73 -51.13
C ASP A 236 19.13 -20.20 -51.46
N GLY A 237 18.56 -21.13 -50.70
CA GLY A 237 18.77 -22.57 -50.85
C GLY A 237 20.09 -23.11 -50.28
N LYS A 238 20.92 -22.27 -49.64
CA LYS A 238 22.18 -22.68 -49.00
C LYS A 238 22.10 -22.57 -47.48
N ILE A 239 22.76 -23.49 -46.77
CA ILE A 239 22.85 -23.43 -45.31
C ILE A 239 23.92 -22.40 -44.92
N CYS A 240 23.49 -21.31 -44.30
CA CYS A 240 24.33 -20.24 -43.78
C CYS A 240 24.32 -20.26 -42.24
N ARG A 241 25.43 -19.85 -41.61
CA ARG A 241 25.54 -19.75 -40.15
C ARG A 241 25.77 -18.32 -39.71
N LEU A 242 25.08 -17.92 -38.65
CA LEU A 242 25.08 -16.56 -38.11
C LEU A 242 26.51 -16.12 -37.72
N SER A 243 27.02 -15.10 -38.41
CA SER A 243 28.25 -14.38 -38.02
C SER A 243 27.91 -13.24 -37.06
N HIS A 244 28.94 -12.53 -36.58
CA HIS A 244 28.73 -11.35 -35.75
C HIS A 244 28.02 -10.22 -36.51
N VAL A 245 28.11 -10.19 -37.85
CA VAL A 245 27.48 -9.17 -38.70
C VAL A 245 25.96 -9.29 -38.64
N GLU A 246 25.42 -10.48 -38.90
CA GLU A 246 23.96 -10.71 -38.83
C GLU A 246 23.47 -10.59 -37.38
N ALA A 247 24.22 -11.12 -36.42
CA ALA A 247 23.90 -11.03 -35.00
C ALA A 247 23.80 -9.58 -34.50
N LYS A 248 24.69 -8.70 -34.99
CA LYS A 248 24.69 -7.26 -34.66
C LYS A 248 23.40 -6.60 -35.14
N LYS A 249 23.02 -6.85 -36.40
CA LYS A 249 21.76 -6.36 -36.98
C LYS A 249 20.54 -6.90 -36.24
N MET A 250 20.51 -8.20 -35.92
CA MET A 250 19.41 -8.83 -35.16
C MET A 250 19.22 -8.24 -33.75
N GLN A 251 20.26 -7.64 -33.16
CA GLN A 251 20.21 -7.00 -31.84
C GLN A 251 19.92 -5.49 -31.89
N GLY A 252 19.82 -4.90 -33.09
CA GLY A 252 19.51 -3.47 -33.23
C GLY A 252 20.70 -2.53 -33.11
N PHE A 253 21.93 -3.05 -33.11
CA PHE A 253 23.13 -2.21 -33.12
C PHE A 253 23.34 -1.59 -34.51
N PRO A 254 23.78 -0.32 -34.59
CA PRO A 254 23.98 0.36 -35.85
C PRO A 254 25.19 -0.19 -36.61
N ASP A 255 25.25 0.07 -37.91
CA ASP A 255 26.30 -0.47 -38.77
C ASP A 255 27.70 0.04 -38.38
N ASP A 256 27.80 1.26 -37.84
CA ASP A 256 29.01 1.88 -37.33
C ASP A 256 29.37 1.46 -35.89
N PHE A 257 28.62 0.56 -35.25
CA PHE A 257 29.01 -0.06 -33.99
C PHE A 257 30.09 -1.12 -34.23
N HIS A 258 31.25 -0.96 -33.60
CA HIS A 258 32.44 -1.78 -33.84
C HIS A 258 32.66 -2.80 -32.70
N LEU A 259 33.12 -4.00 -33.05
CA LEU A 259 33.43 -5.09 -32.12
C LEU A 259 34.93 -5.43 -32.25
N PRO A 260 35.85 -4.71 -31.56
CA PRO A 260 37.30 -4.87 -31.70
C PRO A 260 37.84 -6.12 -30.97
N VAL A 261 37.19 -7.26 -31.19
CA VAL A 261 37.45 -8.55 -30.54
C VAL A 261 37.28 -9.68 -31.56
N SER A 262 37.65 -10.91 -31.19
CA SER A 262 37.44 -12.06 -32.09
C SER A 262 35.96 -12.31 -32.35
N ASP A 263 35.62 -12.90 -33.50
CA ASP A 263 34.24 -13.27 -33.86
C ASP A 263 33.51 -14.07 -32.77
N THR A 264 34.26 -14.95 -32.10
CA THR A 264 33.71 -15.76 -31.01
C THR A 264 33.31 -14.89 -29.81
N GLN A 265 34.16 -13.92 -29.44
CA GLN A 265 33.85 -12.97 -28.37
C GLN A 265 32.75 -11.99 -28.79
N ALA A 266 32.77 -11.50 -30.02
CA ALA A 266 31.75 -10.63 -30.59
C ALA A 266 30.35 -11.26 -30.47
N ILE A 267 30.22 -12.55 -30.81
CA ILE A 267 28.96 -13.28 -30.65
C ILE A 267 28.57 -13.44 -29.18
N LYS A 268 29.52 -13.77 -28.29
CA LYS A 268 29.25 -13.88 -26.86
C LYS A 268 28.70 -12.55 -26.31
N GLN A 269 29.35 -11.45 -26.66
CA GLN A 269 28.95 -10.09 -26.31
C GLN A 269 27.54 -9.76 -26.83
N LEU A 270 27.27 -10.02 -28.11
CA LEU A 270 25.94 -9.82 -28.71
C LEU A 270 24.87 -10.71 -28.07
N GLY A 271 25.18 -11.96 -27.75
CA GLY A 271 24.23 -12.88 -27.09
C GLY A 271 23.84 -12.45 -25.68
N ASN A 272 24.79 -11.85 -24.95
CA ASN A 272 24.58 -11.30 -23.61
C ASN A 272 23.99 -9.88 -23.61
N SER A 273 24.06 -9.15 -24.72
CA SER A 273 23.48 -7.81 -24.83
C SER A 273 21.95 -7.80 -24.79
N VAL A 274 21.39 -6.68 -24.39
CA VAL A 274 19.98 -6.33 -24.61
C VAL A 274 19.71 -6.08 -26.11
N ALA A 275 18.45 -6.19 -26.50
CA ALA A 275 17.97 -5.80 -27.83
C ALA A 275 17.73 -4.28 -27.82
N VAL A 276 18.49 -3.53 -28.62
CA VAL A 276 18.59 -2.05 -28.52
C VAL A 276 17.24 -1.38 -28.75
N ASP A 277 16.53 -1.72 -29.83
CA ASP A 277 15.24 -1.11 -30.17
C ASP A 277 14.17 -1.33 -29.08
N VAL A 278 14.19 -2.50 -28.41
CA VAL A 278 13.28 -2.77 -27.28
C VAL A 278 13.58 -1.84 -26.11
N VAL A 279 14.86 -1.68 -25.76
CA VAL A 279 15.30 -0.83 -24.66
C VAL A 279 15.05 0.64 -24.97
N GLU A 280 15.25 1.05 -26.22
CA GLU A 280 14.98 2.41 -26.70
C GLU A 280 13.49 2.74 -26.61
N GLU A 281 12.60 1.83 -27.03
CA GLU A 281 11.15 2.04 -26.98
C GLU A 281 10.61 2.08 -25.54
N ILE A 282 11.02 1.14 -24.69
CA ILE A 282 10.64 1.14 -23.27
C ILE A 282 11.22 2.38 -22.59
N GLY A 283 12.46 2.72 -22.93
CA GLY A 283 13.16 3.91 -22.46
C GLY A 283 12.41 5.20 -22.78
N HIS A 284 11.87 5.33 -23.99
CA HIS A 284 11.07 6.48 -24.39
C HIS A 284 9.87 6.69 -23.46
N ASN A 285 9.01 5.68 -23.31
CA ASN A 285 7.86 5.75 -22.41
C ASN A 285 8.28 5.98 -20.94
N LEU A 286 9.40 5.37 -20.52
CA LEU A 286 9.91 5.52 -19.16
C LEU A 286 10.33 6.96 -18.90
N ILE A 287 11.07 7.57 -19.82
CA ILE A 287 11.55 8.94 -19.71
C ILE A 287 10.38 9.93 -19.76
N ASP A 288 9.41 9.72 -20.64
CA ASP A 288 8.20 10.54 -20.69
C ASP A 288 7.46 10.52 -19.35
N HIS A 289 7.29 9.35 -18.77
CA HIS A 289 6.64 9.19 -17.47
C HIS A 289 7.47 9.79 -16.33
N MET A 290 8.80 9.57 -16.33
CA MET A 290 9.73 10.16 -15.36
C MET A 290 9.72 11.69 -15.41
N ASN A 291 9.64 12.27 -16.60
CA ASN A 291 9.54 13.72 -16.81
C ASN A 291 8.19 14.25 -16.33
N LEU A 292 7.09 13.56 -16.65
CA LEU A 292 5.75 13.88 -16.15
C LEU A 292 5.72 13.94 -14.62
N LEU A 293 6.34 12.97 -13.94
CA LEU A 293 6.49 12.98 -12.48
C LEU A 293 7.31 14.19 -12.01
N SER A 294 8.44 14.49 -12.67
CA SER A 294 9.34 15.59 -12.30
C SER A 294 8.71 16.98 -12.48
N GLU A 295 7.96 17.20 -13.56
CA GLU A 295 7.24 18.44 -13.83
C GLU A 295 6.13 18.68 -12.78
N ASN A 296 5.44 17.62 -12.38
CA ASN A 296 4.38 17.69 -11.38
C ASN A 296 4.95 17.83 -9.96
N ILE A 297 6.09 17.20 -9.64
CA ILE A 297 6.81 17.45 -8.38
C ILE A 297 7.27 18.91 -8.33
N SER A 298 7.79 19.48 -9.42
CA SER A 298 8.23 20.88 -9.47
C SER A 298 7.07 21.87 -9.24
N LYS A 299 5.86 21.54 -9.71
CA LYS A 299 4.62 22.29 -9.43
C LYS A 299 4.10 22.04 -8.02
N ALA A 300 4.24 20.82 -7.50
CA ALA A 300 3.84 20.42 -6.15
C ALA A 300 4.82 20.86 -5.06
N SER A 301 6.08 21.19 -5.37
CA SER A 301 7.06 21.69 -4.39
C SER A 301 6.77 23.10 -3.84
N LEU A 302 5.64 23.71 -4.22
CA LEU A 302 5.02 24.83 -3.50
C LEU A 302 4.09 24.39 -2.35
N HIS A 303 3.71 23.11 -2.26
CA HIS A 303 2.88 22.55 -1.18
C HIS A 303 3.30 21.11 -0.81
N ASN A 304 3.85 21.00 0.39
CA ASN A 304 4.50 19.83 1.00
C ASN A 304 3.95 18.41 0.70
N THR A 305 4.93 17.52 0.54
CA THR A 305 4.98 16.05 0.42
C THR A 305 4.36 15.22 1.56
N GLN A 306 3.75 14.08 1.22
CA GLN A 306 3.96 12.76 1.88
C GLN A 306 3.48 11.59 0.98
N GLY A 307 4.32 10.58 0.77
CA GLY A 307 4.11 9.43 -0.12
C GLY A 307 3.26 8.29 0.44
N ILE A 308 2.57 7.56 -0.45
CA ILE A 308 1.60 6.49 -0.13
C ILE A 308 2.06 5.15 -0.71
N ASN A 309 2.29 4.15 0.16
CA ASN A 309 2.50 2.73 -0.17
C ASN A 309 1.16 2.03 -0.48
N MET A 310 1.10 1.19 -1.53
CA MET A 310 -0.08 0.38 -1.87
C MET A 310 -0.17 -0.91 -1.05
N LYS A 311 -1.34 -1.14 -0.47
CA LYS A 311 -1.78 -2.43 0.09
C LYS A 311 -2.54 -3.17 -1.02
N THR A 312 -2.38 -4.47 -1.20
CA THR A 312 -3.26 -5.26 -2.09
C THR A 312 -4.26 -6.11 -1.29
N ASN A 313 -3.90 -6.45 -0.05
CA ASN A 313 -4.66 -7.31 0.84
C ASN A 313 -5.51 -6.49 1.82
N TYR A 314 -6.84 -6.50 1.66
CA TYR A 314 -7.77 -5.75 2.52
C TYR A 314 -8.48 -6.64 3.51
N ASN A 315 -8.69 -6.12 4.72
CA ASN A 315 -9.56 -6.76 5.70
C ASN A 315 -11.04 -6.42 5.41
N LYS A 316 -11.97 -7.13 6.06
CA LYS A 316 -13.42 -6.92 5.83
C LYS A 316 -13.89 -5.47 6.03
N GLY A 317 -13.31 -4.75 6.98
CA GLY A 317 -13.63 -3.34 7.25
C GLY A 317 -13.28 -2.47 6.05
N GLU A 318 -12.04 -2.57 5.59
CA GLU A 318 -11.56 -1.83 4.40
C GLU A 318 -12.39 -2.18 3.15
N TRP A 319 -12.74 -3.47 2.96
CA TRP A 319 -13.64 -3.86 1.87
C TRP A 319 -15.06 -3.30 2.02
N SER A 320 -15.53 -3.14 3.26
CA SER A 320 -16.86 -2.58 3.52
C SER A 320 -16.91 -1.09 3.18
N GLU A 321 -15.84 -0.34 3.44
CA GLU A 321 -15.72 1.06 3.06
C GLU A 321 -15.75 1.23 1.53
N LEU A 322 -14.98 0.39 0.83
CA LEU A 322 -14.95 0.35 -0.63
C LEU A 322 -16.29 -0.05 -1.24
N LEU A 323 -16.98 -1.03 -0.66
CA LEU A 323 -18.33 -1.42 -1.06
C LEU A 323 -19.31 -0.24 -0.91
N LEU A 324 -19.25 0.50 0.20
CA LEU A 324 -20.12 1.66 0.41
C LEU A 324 -19.85 2.73 -0.65
N PHE A 325 -18.58 3.01 -0.93
CA PHE A 325 -18.18 3.99 -1.93
C PHE A 325 -18.84 3.71 -3.29
N ILE A 326 -18.72 2.49 -3.80
CA ILE A 326 -19.28 2.09 -5.09
C ILE A 326 -20.82 2.04 -5.05
N LYS A 327 -21.41 1.67 -3.91
CA LYS A 327 -22.87 1.60 -3.74
C LYS A 327 -23.49 2.99 -3.75
N LEU A 328 -22.85 4.00 -3.15
CA LEU A 328 -23.34 5.37 -3.19
C LEU A 328 -23.28 5.98 -4.60
N LEU A 329 -22.26 5.64 -5.40
CA LEU A 329 -22.19 6.04 -6.81
C LEU A 329 -23.30 5.42 -7.66
N ALA A 330 -23.65 4.16 -7.38
CA ALA A 330 -24.66 3.42 -8.13
C ALA A 330 -26.10 3.75 -7.71
N GLU A 331 -26.35 3.88 -6.41
CA GLU A 331 -27.70 4.07 -5.87
C GLU A 331 -28.09 5.56 -5.77
N GLN A 332 -27.11 6.46 -5.63
CA GLN A 332 -27.27 7.92 -5.58
C GLN A 332 -28.25 8.43 -4.51
N GLN A 333 -28.71 7.55 -3.62
CA GLN A 333 -29.62 7.82 -2.52
C GLN A 333 -29.15 7.10 -1.27
N LEU A 334 -29.31 7.76 -0.12
CA LEU A 334 -28.91 7.24 1.18
C LEU A 334 -30.02 7.47 2.21
N TYR A 335 -30.76 6.42 2.53
CA TYR A 335 -31.88 6.47 3.47
C TYR A 335 -31.44 6.72 4.91
N LEU A 336 -32.21 7.54 5.64
CA LEU A 336 -32.00 7.72 7.07
C LEU A 336 -32.50 6.51 7.86
N ALA A 337 -31.82 6.19 8.96
CA ALA A 337 -32.17 5.10 9.86
C ALA A 337 -33.08 5.57 11.00
N ASP A 338 -34.03 4.74 11.41
CA ASP A 338 -34.67 4.82 12.72
C ASP A 338 -33.81 4.19 13.84
N PHE A 339 -34.31 4.22 15.07
CA PHE A 339 -33.57 3.70 16.22
C PHE A 339 -33.44 2.16 16.24
N ASP A 340 -34.21 1.45 15.41
CA ASP A 340 -34.17 0.00 15.21
C ASP A 340 -33.35 -0.39 13.96
N LEU A 341 -32.66 0.58 13.34
CA LEU A 341 -31.89 0.41 12.11
C LEU A 341 -32.75 -0.07 10.91
N LYS A 342 -33.95 0.50 10.80
CA LYS A 342 -34.85 0.39 9.64
C LYS A 342 -34.85 1.70 8.83
N PRO A 343 -35.08 1.63 7.52
CA PRO A 343 -35.15 2.83 6.69
C PRO A 343 -36.35 3.70 7.07
N LYS A 344 -36.14 5.01 7.15
CA LYS A 344 -37.19 6.04 7.15
C LYS A 344 -37.60 6.37 5.72
N GLU A 345 -38.69 7.12 5.58
CA GLU A 345 -39.08 7.69 4.28
C GLU A 345 -38.12 8.80 3.80
N ASP A 346 -37.44 9.47 4.73
CA ASP A 346 -36.46 10.53 4.43
C ASP A 346 -35.10 9.94 4.03
N PHE A 347 -34.47 10.54 3.01
CA PHE A 347 -33.20 10.10 2.44
C PHE A 347 -32.41 11.30 1.89
N PHE A 348 -31.10 11.14 1.78
CA PHE A 348 -30.23 12.09 1.10
C PHE A 348 -30.06 11.69 -0.37
N ASN A 349 -30.25 12.65 -1.27
CA ASN A 349 -29.72 12.55 -2.64
C ASN A 349 -28.22 12.83 -2.61
N ILE A 350 -27.44 12.02 -3.30
CA ILE A 350 -25.98 12.10 -3.36
C ILE A 350 -25.59 12.80 -4.66
N HIS A 351 -24.83 13.90 -4.55
CA HIS A 351 -24.34 14.68 -5.67
C HIS A 351 -22.84 14.51 -5.91
N LYS A 352 -22.11 14.12 -4.85
CA LYS A 352 -20.68 13.85 -4.92
C LYS A 352 -20.28 12.78 -3.92
N VAL A 353 -19.33 11.94 -4.30
CA VAL A 353 -18.65 11.00 -3.40
C VAL A 353 -17.14 11.23 -3.47
N THR A 354 -16.47 11.34 -2.32
CA THR A 354 -15.00 11.37 -2.21
C THR A 354 -14.57 10.98 -0.78
N THR A 355 -13.28 10.99 -0.49
CA THR A 355 -12.74 10.84 0.88
C THR A 355 -11.69 11.92 1.13
N GLN A 356 -11.35 12.20 2.40
CA GLN A 356 -10.38 13.26 2.72
C GLN A 356 -9.01 13.06 2.07
N ASN A 357 -8.58 11.80 1.90
CA ASN A 357 -7.25 11.43 1.41
C ASN A 357 -7.22 11.03 -0.06
N MET A 358 -8.31 11.27 -0.80
CA MET A 358 -8.43 10.90 -2.19
C MET A 358 -8.33 12.16 -3.05
N ASP A 359 -7.47 12.12 -4.07
CA ASP A 359 -7.30 13.26 -4.99
C ASP A 359 -8.42 13.36 -6.01
N LEU A 360 -9.30 12.35 -6.08
CA LEU A 360 -10.44 12.31 -6.99
C LEU A 360 -11.75 12.69 -6.29
N GLU A 361 -12.58 13.44 -6.99
CA GLU A 361 -13.99 13.69 -6.67
C GLU A 361 -14.87 13.04 -7.74
N PHE A 362 -15.97 12.41 -7.31
CA PHE A 362 -16.89 11.73 -8.20
C PHE A 362 -18.22 12.47 -8.16
N LEU A 363 -18.49 13.28 -9.17
CA LEU A 363 -19.67 14.12 -9.32
C LEU A 363 -20.78 13.33 -10.04
N ILE A 364 -21.97 13.30 -9.48
CA ILE A 364 -23.14 12.65 -10.09
C ILE A 364 -23.74 13.60 -11.13
N LEU A 365 -23.70 13.21 -12.42
CA LEU A 365 -24.27 14.00 -13.52
C LEU A 365 -25.69 13.55 -13.90
N GLY A 366 -26.07 12.33 -13.53
CA GLY A 366 -27.39 11.75 -13.76
C GLY A 366 -27.44 10.29 -13.32
N GLU A 367 -28.53 9.58 -13.64
CA GLU A 367 -28.79 8.21 -13.14
C GLU A 367 -27.72 7.18 -13.52
N SER A 368 -26.98 7.40 -14.62
CA SER A 368 -26.00 6.45 -15.15
C SER A 368 -24.62 7.05 -15.41
N GLN A 369 -24.45 8.37 -15.23
CA GLN A 369 -23.23 9.07 -15.59
C GLN A 369 -22.64 9.78 -14.39
N ILE A 370 -21.33 9.62 -14.21
CA ILE A 370 -20.56 10.38 -13.23
C ILE A 370 -19.37 11.05 -13.92
N GLU A 371 -18.96 12.20 -13.39
CA GLU A 371 -17.72 12.87 -13.76
C GLU A 371 -16.69 12.68 -12.65
N ILE A 372 -15.53 12.15 -13.03
CA ILE A 372 -14.38 11.99 -12.14
C ILE A 372 -13.51 13.22 -12.33
N VAL A 373 -13.23 13.95 -11.26
CA VAL A 373 -12.40 15.16 -11.26
C VAL A 373 -11.19 14.92 -10.38
N ASN A 374 -9.99 15.10 -10.92
CA ASN A 374 -8.76 15.12 -10.12
C ASN A 374 -8.54 16.51 -9.53
N LYS A 375 -8.62 16.65 -8.21
CA LYS A 375 -8.46 17.91 -7.47
C LYS A 375 -7.09 18.56 -7.65
N ILE A 376 -6.06 17.77 -7.94
CA ILE A 376 -4.69 18.26 -8.11
C ILE A 376 -4.46 18.72 -9.55
N THR A 377 -4.81 17.89 -10.53
CA THR A 377 -4.49 18.14 -11.93
C THR A 377 -5.58 18.92 -12.67
N GLY A 378 -6.79 18.95 -12.13
CA GLY A 378 -7.98 19.48 -12.80
C GLY A 378 -8.49 18.60 -13.94
N TYR A 379 -7.88 17.43 -14.19
CA TYR A 379 -8.32 16.49 -15.22
C TYR A 379 -9.72 15.97 -14.90
N THR A 380 -10.59 15.93 -15.92
CA THR A 380 -11.94 15.39 -15.79
C THR A 380 -12.21 14.28 -16.80
N GLN A 381 -12.99 13.28 -16.38
CA GLN A 381 -13.43 12.19 -17.23
C GLN A 381 -14.88 11.80 -16.88
N ALA A 382 -15.75 11.75 -17.88
CA ALA A 382 -17.10 11.21 -17.73
C ALA A 382 -17.11 9.69 -17.98
N ILE A 383 -17.86 8.96 -17.16
CA ILE A 383 -18.01 7.51 -17.29
C ILE A 383 -19.45 7.04 -17.08
N ASN A 384 -19.83 5.99 -17.81
CA ASN A 384 -21.10 5.29 -17.57
C ASN A 384 -20.96 4.30 -16.41
N ILE A 385 -21.46 4.68 -15.24
CA ILE A 385 -21.31 3.88 -14.02
C ILE A 385 -22.19 2.63 -14.02
N SER A 386 -23.32 2.65 -14.73
CA SER A 386 -24.31 1.57 -14.71
C SER A 386 -23.84 0.30 -15.45
N GLU A 387 -22.90 0.45 -16.39
CA GLU A 387 -22.24 -0.66 -17.08
C GLU A 387 -21.15 -1.33 -16.22
N ILE A 388 -20.59 -0.59 -15.26
CA ILE A 388 -19.49 -1.03 -14.40
C ILE A 388 -20.03 -1.64 -13.10
N ILE A 389 -20.96 -0.94 -12.44
CA ILE A 389 -21.48 -1.28 -11.11
C ILE A 389 -22.93 -1.73 -11.24
N THR A 390 -23.14 -3.03 -11.48
CA THR A 390 -24.48 -3.63 -11.52
C THR A 390 -24.89 -4.20 -10.16
N SER A 391 -26.19 -4.35 -9.90
CA SER A 391 -26.68 -4.97 -8.66
C SER A 391 -26.12 -6.38 -8.43
N LYS A 392 -25.86 -7.13 -9.51
CA LYS A 392 -25.22 -8.45 -9.46
C LYS A 392 -23.77 -8.37 -9.00
N VAL A 393 -23.02 -7.34 -9.42
CA VAL A 393 -21.64 -7.10 -8.98
C VAL A 393 -21.61 -6.73 -7.50
N ILE A 394 -22.50 -5.82 -7.06
CA ILE A 394 -22.63 -5.42 -5.66
C ILE A 394 -22.92 -6.65 -4.77
N GLN A 395 -23.88 -7.50 -5.15
CA GLN A 395 -24.22 -8.71 -4.39
C GLN A 395 -23.04 -9.68 -4.28
N LYS A 396 -22.30 -9.91 -5.37
CA LYS A 396 -21.09 -10.75 -5.34
C LYS A 396 -20.05 -10.22 -4.36
N ILE A 397 -19.82 -8.90 -4.32
CA ILE A 397 -18.88 -8.27 -3.39
C ILE A 397 -19.36 -8.46 -1.95
N VAL A 398 -20.64 -8.21 -1.67
CA VAL A 398 -21.25 -8.42 -0.34
C VAL A 398 -21.05 -9.86 0.14
N GLU A 399 -21.35 -10.85 -0.71
CA GLU A 399 -21.16 -12.27 -0.39
C GLU A 399 -19.70 -12.62 -0.15
N ALA A 400 -18.79 -12.11 -0.97
CA ALA A 400 -17.36 -12.35 -0.83
C ALA A 400 -16.81 -11.78 0.49
N ILE A 401 -17.23 -10.57 0.88
CA ILE A 401 -16.84 -9.95 2.16
C ILE A 401 -17.36 -10.78 3.35
N LYS A 402 -18.59 -11.30 3.26
CA LYS A 402 -19.18 -12.13 4.31
C LYS A 402 -18.44 -13.45 4.48
N ASN A 403 -18.09 -14.11 3.37
CA ASN A 403 -17.57 -15.49 3.39
C ASN A 403 -16.06 -15.59 3.63
N LYS A 404 -15.27 -14.58 3.23
CA LYS A 404 -13.81 -14.62 3.41
C LYS A 404 -13.40 -14.27 4.84
N SER A 405 -12.16 -14.53 5.23
CA SER A 405 -11.61 -14.16 6.55
C SER A 405 -10.17 -13.67 6.40
N GLY A 406 -9.66 -12.96 7.41
CA GLY A 406 -8.35 -12.32 7.32
C GLY A 406 -8.33 -11.18 6.29
N THR A 407 -7.16 -10.97 5.68
CA THR A 407 -7.01 -10.08 4.52
C THR A 407 -7.13 -10.87 3.23
N PHE A 408 -7.82 -10.33 2.23
CA PHE A 408 -8.07 -11.02 0.97
C PHE A 408 -8.26 -10.05 -0.20
N ASP A 409 -8.14 -10.59 -1.40
CA ASP A 409 -8.36 -9.86 -2.66
C ASP A 409 -9.77 -10.12 -3.23
N LEU A 410 -10.30 -9.14 -3.97
CA LEU A 410 -11.55 -9.23 -4.74
C LEU A 410 -11.30 -8.81 -6.19
N ASN A 411 -11.23 -9.78 -7.10
CA ASN A 411 -10.96 -9.52 -8.52
C ASN A 411 -12.07 -8.70 -9.18
N GLU A 412 -13.32 -8.89 -8.76
CA GLU A 412 -14.46 -8.10 -9.21
C GLU A 412 -14.29 -6.61 -8.91
N PHE A 413 -13.56 -6.27 -7.84
CA PHE A 413 -13.32 -4.88 -7.47
C PHE A 413 -12.19 -4.26 -8.30
N LEU A 414 -11.20 -5.03 -8.76
CA LEU A 414 -10.12 -4.52 -9.62
C LEU A 414 -10.65 -3.87 -10.90
N ILE A 415 -11.65 -4.49 -11.53
CA ILE A 415 -12.32 -3.94 -12.73
C ILE A 415 -12.96 -2.59 -12.43
N ILE A 416 -13.60 -2.46 -11.26
CA ILE A 416 -14.23 -1.22 -10.81
C ILE A 416 -13.17 -0.16 -10.51
N GLN A 417 -12.07 -0.54 -9.86
CA GLN A 417 -10.97 0.38 -9.56
C GLN A 417 -10.30 0.91 -10.83
N ASP A 418 -10.01 0.03 -11.77
CA ASP A 418 -9.42 0.39 -13.05
C ASP A 418 -10.33 1.36 -13.82
N ALA A 419 -11.64 1.10 -13.80
CA ALA A 419 -12.61 1.98 -14.44
C ALA A 419 -12.79 3.33 -13.72
N LEU A 420 -12.66 3.36 -12.39
CA LEU A 420 -12.81 4.57 -11.57
C LEU A 420 -11.50 5.33 -11.32
N GLY A 421 -10.37 4.78 -11.76
CA GLY A 421 -9.07 5.45 -11.74
C GLY A 421 -8.50 5.73 -10.33
N PHE A 422 -8.99 5.07 -9.28
CA PHE A 422 -8.44 5.24 -7.91
C PHE A 422 -7.70 4.02 -7.39
N ASN A 423 -6.54 4.31 -6.81
CA ASN A 423 -5.75 3.38 -6.03
C ASN A 423 -6.20 3.45 -4.57
N VAL A 424 -6.40 2.29 -3.95
CA VAL A 424 -7.23 2.18 -2.74
C VAL A 424 -6.89 3.20 -1.66
N VAL A 425 -7.96 3.87 -1.27
CA VAL A 425 -8.09 4.80 -0.17
C VAL A 425 -7.75 4.09 1.13
N LYS A 426 -6.73 4.58 1.85
CA LYS A 426 -6.78 4.45 3.31
C LYS A 426 -7.90 5.37 3.79
N GLY A 427 -8.99 4.77 4.25
CA GLY A 427 -10.01 5.44 5.06
C GLY A 427 -9.31 6.05 6.27
N GLY A 428 -9.02 7.33 6.15
CA GLY A 428 -8.47 8.20 7.18
C GLY A 428 -7.14 7.84 7.84
N TYR A 429 -6.56 8.85 8.51
CA TYR A 429 -5.52 8.63 9.51
C TYR A 429 -6.16 8.05 10.79
N SER A 430 -5.35 7.55 11.74
CA SER A 430 -5.84 7.04 13.04
C SER A 430 -6.60 8.07 13.90
N LEU A 431 -6.68 9.33 13.44
CA LEU A 431 -7.30 10.48 14.05
C LEU A 431 -8.39 11.08 13.14
N GLN A 432 -9.12 10.24 12.39
CA GLN A 432 -10.19 10.68 11.51
C GLN A 432 -11.47 9.87 11.79
N LYS A 433 -12.62 10.57 11.92
CA LYS A 433 -13.95 9.93 12.05
C LYS A 433 -14.77 9.90 10.77
N SER A 434 -14.46 10.79 9.82
CA SER A 434 -15.13 10.83 8.52
C SER A 434 -14.37 9.96 7.53
N ASP A 435 -14.87 8.75 7.29
CA ASP A 435 -14.27 7.83 6.32
C ASP A 435 -14.64 8.23 4.88
N ILE A 436 -15.79 8.89 4.71
CA ILE A 436 -16.32 9.35 3.42
C ILE A 436 -16.86 10.78 3.52
N LEU A 437 -16.74 11.52 2.42
CA LEU A 437 -17.25 12.88 2.25
C LEU A 437 -18.26 12.91 1.12
N LEU A 438 -19.44 13.48 1.37
CA LEU A 438 -20.55 13.50 0.44
C LEU A 438 -21.06 14.93 0.21
N ASP A 439 -21.40 15.27 -1.03
CA ASP A 439 -22.31 16.40 -1.27
C ASP A 439 -23.73 15.82 -1.28
N ILE A 440 -24.58 16.30 -0.37
CA ILE A 440 -25.89 15.73 -0.09
C ILE A 440 -26.99 16.77 -0.07
N SER A 441 -28.22 16.35 -0.43
CA SER A 441 -29.40 17.17 -0.20
C SER A 441 -30.65 16.35 0.10
N ASN A 442 -31.50 16.88 0.96
CA ASN A 442 -32.90 16.46 1.11
C ASN A 442 -33.80 17.70 1.24
N GLN A 443 -35.04 17.50 1.66
CA GLN A 443 -35.99 18.60 1.88
C GLN A 443 -35.58 19.61 2.97
N PHE A 444 -34.64 19.25 3.86
CA PHE A 444 -34.25 20.08 5.01
C PHE A 444 -32.86 20.72 4.85
N ILE A 445 -31.93 20.02 4.20
CA ILE A 445 -30.53 20.47 4.09
C ILE A 445 -29.99 20.30 2.67
N ASN A 446 -29.04 21.17 2.33
CA ASN A 446 -28.15 21.04 1.19
C ASN A 446 -26.73 21.33 1.68
N LYS A 447 -25.87 20.31 1.66
CA LYS A 447 -24.53 20.35 2.27
C LYS A 447 -23.50 19.81 1.30
N LYS A 448 -22.31 20.41 1.36
CA LYS A 448 -21.13 19.99 0.59
C LYS A 448 -20.04 19.49 1.53
N ASN A 449 -19.30 18.48 1.10
CA ASN A 449 -18.24 17.84 1.89
C ASN A 449 -18.72 17.38 3.27
N GLU A 450 -19.96 16.89 3.35
CA GLU A 450 -20.53 16.39 4.60
C GLU A 450 -19.86 15.05 4.96
N GLY A 451 -19.22 15.00 6.13
CA GLY A 451 -18.44 13.85 6.57
C GLY A 451 -19.25 12.77 7.28
N PHE A 452 -19.05 11.50 6.90
CA PHE A 452 -19.66 10.35 7.54
C PHE A 452 -18.62 9.32 7.98
N GLY A 453 -18.79 8.77 9.18
CA GLY A 453 -18.10 7.54 9.59
C GLY A 453 -18.81 6.28 9.08
N ILE A 454 -18.12 5.15 9.00
CA ILE A 454 -18.66 3.89 8.48
C ILE A 454 -18.66 2.81 9.56
N LYS A 455 -19.80 2.10 9.72
CA LYS A 455 -19.95 0.95 10.62
C LYS A 455 -20.53 -0.25 9.87
N SER A 456 -19.72 -1.29 9.68
CA SER A 456 -20.12 -2.47 8.90
C SER A 456 -20.46 -3.68 9.76
N TYR A 457 -21.59 -4.32 9.46
CA TYR A 457 -22.07 -5.59 10.01
C TYR A 457 -21.84 -6.77 9.04
N LEU A 458 -21.06 -6.58 7.97
CA LEU A 458 -20.67 -7.68 7.06
C LEU A 458 -19.60 -8.60 7.67
N GLY A 459 -18.86 -8.12 8.67
CA GLY A 459 -17.84 -8.85 9.40
C GLY A 459 -18.19 -9.08 10.87
N ALA A 460 -17.17 -9.09 11.73
CA ALA A 460 -17.39 -9.02 13.16
C ALA A 460 -18.08 -7.69 13.52
N LYS A 461 -18.88 -7.68 14.59
CA LYS A 461 -19.56 -6.48 15.04
C LYS A 461 -18.61 -5.28 15.16
N PRO A 462 -18.99 -4.10 14.64
CA PRO A 462 -18.10 -2.95 14.62
C PRO A 462 -17.80 -2.47 16.03
N THR A 463 -16.66 -1.81 16.17
CA THR A 463 -16.23 -1.21 17.44
C THR A 463 -16.54 0.29 17.43
N LEU A 464 -17.11 0.79 18.52
CA LEU A 464 -17.27 2.22 18.77
C LEU A 464 -15.95 2.82 19.31
N LEU A 465 -15.35 2.15 20.30
CA LEU A 465 -14.06 2.51 20.88
C LEU A 465 -13.16 1.28 21.06
N ASN A 466 -12.02 1.27 20.36
CA ASN A 466 -11.06 0.17 20.40
C ASN A 466 -10.23 0.16 21.69
N ALA A 467 -9.90 -1.04 22.17
CA ALA A 467 -9.00 -1.24 23.29
C ALA A 467 -7.57 -0.81 22.94
N SER A 468 -6.92 -0.05 23.81
CA SER A 468 -5.51 0.30 23.73
C SER A 468 -4.97 0.68 25.11
N GLY A 469 -3.67 0.94 25.23
CA GLY A 469 -3.13 1.56 26.46
C GLY A 469 -3.75 2.93 26.77
N ASN A 470 -4.30 3.62 25.76
CA ASN A 470 -4.96 4.92 25.93
C ASN A 470 -6.39 4.78 26.49
N THR A 471 -6.93 3.56 26.58
CA THR A 471 -8.25 3.28 27.15
C THR A 471 -8.18 2.56 28.49
N ASN A 472 -7.02 2.60 29.15
CA ASN A 472 -6.84 2.08 30.51
C ASN A 472 -7.25 3.11 31.57
N PHE A 473 -7.92 2.65 32.62
CA PHE A 473 -8.37 3.40 33.78
C PHE A 473 -7.69 2.84 35.02
N VAL A 474 -7.08 3.71 35.81
CA VAL A 474 -6.25 3.38 36.96
C VAL A 474 -7.05 3.55 38.24
N PHE A 475 -7.03 2.50 39.06
CA PHE A 475 -7.61 2.48 40.40
C PHE A 475 -6.50 2.23 41.40
N GLN A 476 -6.38 3.08 42.41
CA GLN A 476 -5.61 2.76 43.61
C GLN A 476 -6.42 1.79 44.45
N ILE A 477 -5.75 0.77 44.99
CA ILE A 477 -6.37 -0.20 45.89
C ILE A 477 -6.01 0.18 47.32
N GLU A 478 -6.99 0.70 48.05
CA GLU A 478 -6.85 1.09 49.46
C GLU A 478 -7.15 -0.10 50.37
N ASN A 479 -6.44 -0.22 51.51
CA ASN A 479 -6.65 -1.26 52.53
C ASN A 479 -6.39 -2.71 52.03
N LEU A 480 -5.42 -2.90 51.13
CA LEU A 480 -4.93 -4.22 50.73
C LEU A 480 -3.45 -4.36 51.09
N HIS A 481 -3.08 -5.50 51.68
CA HIS A 481 -1.69 -5.75 52.06
C HIS A 481 -0.86 -6.23 50.85
N VAL A 482 0.39 -5.78 50.74
CA VAL A 482 1.26 -6.10 49.57
C VAL A 482 1.49 -7.60 49.41
N SER A 483 1.47 -8.38 50.51
CA SER A 483 1.60 -9.83 50.45
C SER A 483 0.49 -10.53 49.67
N ASP A 484 -0.69 -9.91 49.55
CA ASP A 484 -1.83 -10.51 48.83
C ASP A 484 -1.71 -10.36 47.32
N MET A 485 -0.80 -9.49 46.85
CA MET A 485 -0.64 -9.15 45.43
C MET A 485 -0.36 -10.39 44.56
N ASP A 486 0.63 -11.21 44.93
CA ASP A 486 1.03 -12.37 44.13
C ASP A 486 -0.06 -13.44 44.10
N LYS A 487 -0.71 -13.68 45.24
CA LYS A 487 -1.84 -14.60 45.36
C LYS A 487 -3.01 -14.19 44.46
N ILE A 488 -3.38 -12.91 44.46
CA ILE A 488 -4.45 -12.38 43.62
C ILE A 488 -4.05 -12.42 42.14
N ASN A 489 -2.82 -12.02 41.81
CA ASN A 489 -2.34 -12.01 40.43
C ASN A 489 -2.25 -13.42 39.81
N ALA A 490 -2.04 -14.45 40.63
CA ALA A 490 -2.01 -15.86 40.23
C ALA A 490 -3.38 -16.43 39.80
N ILE A 491 -4.50 -15.75 40.12
CA ILE A 491 -5.84 -16.17 39.67
C ILE A 491 -5.91 -16.11 38.14
N ASP A 492 -6.05 -17.27 37.47
CA ASP A 492 -6.13 -17.39 36.01
C ASP A 492 -7.32 -18.26 35.57
N THR A 493 -8.51 -17.88 36.00
CA THR A 493 -9.78 -18.48 35.56
C THR A 493 -10.29 -17.84 34.26
N ALA A 494 -11.30 -18.44 33.63
CA ALA A 494 -12.02 -17.83 32.50
C ALA A 494 -12.65 -16.45 32.85
N THR A 495 -12.86 -16.19 34.14
CA THR A 495 -13.42 -14.95 34.70
C THR A 495 -12.39 -14.18 35.54
N LYS A 496 -11.09 -14.38 35.28
CA LYS A 496 -10.01 -13.88 36.14
C LYS A 496 -10.10 -12.41 36.54
N LEU A 497 -10.59 -11.53 35.67
CA LEU A 497 -10.75 -10.12 36.00
C LEU A 497 -11.77 -9.92 37.12
N ARG A 498 -12.95 -10.55 37.00
CA ARG A 498 -13.97 -10.54 38.04
C ARG A 498 -13.44 -11.18 39.32
N ASP A 499 -12.79 -12.32 39.19
CA ASP A 499 -12.37 -13.11 40.35
C ASP A 499 -11.23 -12.41 41.11
N ARG A 500 -10.34 -11.69 40.41
CA ARG A 500 -9.35 -10.79 41.02
C ARG A 500 -10.00 -9.60 41.72
N ILE A 501 -11.00 -8.95 41.11
CA ILE A 501 -11.74 -7.85 41.74
C ILE A 501 -12.39 -8.33 43.04
N ARG A 502 -13.05 -9.49 43.01
CA ARG A 502 -13.66 -10.09 44.21
C ARG A 502 -12.61 -10.43 45.28
N ALA A 503 -11.51 -11.06 44.90
CA ALA A 503 -10.44 -11.39 45.85
C ALA A 503 -9.83 -10.13 46.51
N ILE A 504 -9.72 -9.02 45.77
CA ILE A 504 -9.32 -7.72 46.33
C ILE A 504 -10.35 -7.24 47.37
N GLU A 505 -11.64 -7.24 47.03
CA GLU A 505 -12.73 -6.81 47.92
C GLU A 505 -12.85 -7.70 49.18
N GLU A 506 -12.76 -9.01 49.02
CA GLU A 506 -12.80 -10.01 50.10
C GLU A 506 -11.60 -9.88 51.06
N SER A 507 -10.47 -9.39 50.56
CA SER A 507 -9.27 -9.08 51.37
C SER A 507 -9.34 -7.68 52.01
N GLY A 508 -10.49 -6.99 51.93
CA GLY A 508 -10.71 -5.65 52.49
C GLY A 508 -10.30 -4.50 51.58
N GLY A 509 -9.78 -4.80 50.39
CA GLY A 509 -9.35 -3.81 49.41
C GLY A 509 -10.50 -2.99 48.82
N ARG A 510 -10.30 -1.69 48.63
CA ARG A 510 -11.27 -0.77 48.03
C ARG A 510 -10.70 -0.09 46.79
N PHE A 511 -11.48 -0.07 45.71
CA PHE A 511 -11.10 0.58 44.45
C PHE A 511 -11.38 2.09 44.53
N LYS A 512 -10.32 2.89 44.47
CA LYS A 512 -10.41 4.34 44.34
C LYS A 512 -9.94 4.76 42.96
N TYR A 513 -10.82 5.36 42.17
CA TYR A 513 -10.45 5.86 40.86
C TYR A 513 -9.45 7.01 40.98
N ILE A 514 -8.38 6.95 40.18
CA ILE A 514 -7.31 7.98 40.15
C ILE A 514 -7.37 8.78 38.85
N GLY A 515 -7.61 8.12 37.72
CA GLY A 515 -7.59 8.73 36.40
C GLY A 515 -7.44 7.70 35.29
N ALA A 516 -7.51 8.15 34.04
CA ALA A 516 -7.08 7.31 32.94
C ALA A 516 -5.54 7.20 32.94
N GLU A 517 -4.99 6.12 32.38
CA GLU A 517 -3.54 5.94 32.25
C GLU A 517 -2.90 7.03 31.38
N LYS A 518 -3.67 7.60 30.46
CA LYS A 518 -3.25 8.72 29.61
C LYS A 518 -4.09 9.95 29.91
N ASP A 519 -3.41 11.07 30.14
CA ASP A 519 -4.05 12.36 30.41
C ASP A 519 -4.99 12.81 29.28
N THR A 520 -4.72 12.40 28.04
CA THR A 520 -5.58 12.67 26.87
C THR A 520 -6.99 12.12 27.07
N MET A 521 -7.11 10.88 27.58
CA MET A 521 -8.41 10.26 27.84
C MET A 521 -9.16 11.03 28.93
N THR A 522 -8.50 11.36 30.05
CA THR A 522 -9.12 12.15 31.11
C THR A 522 -9.55 13.54 30.63
N HIS A 523 -8.72 14.21 29.83
CA HIS A 523 -9.06 15.50 29.23
C HIS A 523 -10.30 15.40 28.34
N ASN A 524 -10.34 14.42 27.43
CA ASN A 524 -11.45 14.30 26.49
C ASN A 524 -12.76 13.94 27.19
N LEU A 525 -12.70 13.09 28.23
CA LEU A 525 -13.90 12.81 29.03
C LEU A 525 -14.39 14.08 29.73
N LYS A 526 -13.49 14.90 30.29
CA LYS A 526 -13.86 16.20 30.88
C LYS A 526 -14.46 17.19 29.88
N MET A 527 -14.07 17.11 28.61
CA MET A 527 -14.69 17.90 27.53
C MET A 527 -16.14 17.48 27.28
N VAL A 528 -16.47 16.20 27.41
CA VAL A 528 -17.85 15.72 27.36
C VAL A 528 -18.63 16.26 28.57
N ASP A 529 -18.10 16.03 29.76
CA ASP A 529 -18.67 16.46 31.04
C ASP A 529 -17.62 16.37 32.15
N SER A 530 -17.61 17.31 33.10
CA SER A 530 -16.60 17.36 34.17
C SER A 530 -16.54 16.09 35.02
N PHE A 531 -17.67 15.37 35.17
CA PHE A 531 -17.79 14.13 35.94
C PHE A 531 -17.68 12.86 35.08
N MET A 532 -17.48 12.99 33.77
CA MET A 532 -17.41 11.84 32.88
C MET A 532 -16.27 10.85 33.20
N PRO A 533 -15.07 11.27 33.64
CA PRO A 533 -14.03 10.32 34.05
C PRO A 533 -14.50 9.36 35.15
N GLU A 534 -15.15 9.88 36.18
CA GLU A 534 -15.69 9.11 37.31
C GLU A 534 -16.84 8.22 36.87
N ILE A 535 -17.76 8.74 36.05
CA ILE A 535 -18.87 7.97 35.48
C ILE A 535 -18.34 6.76 34.70
N VAL A 536 -17.39 6.95 33.80
CA VAL A 536 -16.82 5.87 32.98
C VAL A 536 -16.05 4.86 33.83
N ALA A 537 -15.30 5.33 34.83
CA ALA A 537 -14.61 4.45 35.76
C ALA A 537 -15.59 3.52 36.51
N TYR A 538 -16.73 4.06 36.93
CA TYR A 538 -17.77 3.28 37.62
C TYR A 538 -18.52 2.33 36.70
N VAL A 539 -18.78 2.74 35.45
CA VAL A 539 -19.31 1.87 34.38
C VAL A 539 -18.38 0.68 34.13
N LEU A 540 -17.07 0.92 34.05
CA LEU A 540 -16.08 -0.14 33.90
C LEU A 540 -16.03 -1.09 35.08
N LEU A 541 -15.98 -0.55 36.30
CA LEU A 541 -15.94 -1.37 37.51
C LEU A 541 -17.20 -2.24 37.60
N SER A 542 -18.37 -1.67 37.32
CA SER A 542 -19.65 -2.40 37.30
C SER A 542 -19.67 -3.51 36.25
N PHE A 543 -19.13 -3.26 35.04
CA PHE A 543 -19.01 -4.27 34.00
C PHE A 543 -18.11 -5.44 34.42
N TYR A 544 -16.88 -5.17 34.86
CA TYR A 544 -15.95 -6.26 35.21
C TYR A 544 -16.36 -7.01 36.48
N ARG A 545 -16.95 -6.30 37.46
CA ARG A 545 -17.42 -6.87 38.72
C ARG A 545 -18.67 -7.74 38.55
N ASN A 546 -19.66 -7.25 37.80
CA ASN A 546 -20.98 -7.88 37.70
C ASN A 546 -21.22 -8.62 36.38
N ARG A 547 -20.31 -8.48 35.41
CA ARG A 547 -20.42 -9.03 34.04
C ARG A 547 -21.66 -8.55 33.28
N ILE A 548 -22.12 -7.34 33.56
CA ILE A 548 -23.21 -6.66 32.83
C ILE A 548 -22.57 -5.88 31.69
N SER A 549 -22.82 -6.28 30.43
CA SER A 549 -22.12 -5.67 29.28
C SER A 549 -22.90 -4.55 28.59
N HIS A 550 -24.23 -4.60 28.53
CA HIS A 550 -25.02 -3.60 27.83
C HIS A 550 -25.02 -2.27 28.58
N ILE A 551 -24.71 -1.17 27.89
CA ILE A 551 -24.62 0.17 28.51
C ILE A 551 -25.92 0.53 29.21
N SER A 552 -27.07 0.30 28.58
CA SER A 552 -28.38 0.58 29.18
C SER A 552 -28.58 -0.15 30.52
N LYS A 553 -28.15 -1.43 30.60
CA LYS A 553 -28.23 -2.25 31.81
C LYS A 553 -27.20 -1.87 32.88
N ILE A 554 -26.01 -1.42 32.48
CA ILE A 554 -25.03 -0.90 33.43
C ILE A 554 -25.54 0.40 34.06
N VAL A 555 -26.15 1.29 33.26
CA VAL A 555 -26.73 2.54 33.77
C VAL A 555 -27.89 2.26 34.72
N ASP A 556 -28.78 1.31 34.38
CA ASP A 556 -29.83 0.85 35.29
C ASP A 556 -29.23 0.37 36.62
N PHE A 557 -28.20 -0.48 36.57
CA PHE A 557 -27.51 -1.00 37.75
C PHE A 557 -26.84 0.09 38.60
N ILE A 558 -26.13 1.04 37.98
CA ILE A 558 -25.45 2.13 38.71
C ILE A 558 -26.46 3.00 39.45
N ASP A 559 -27.57 3.33 38.79
CA ASP A 559 -28.64 4.11 39.39
C ASP A 559 -29.31 3.35 40.54
N GLU A 560 -29.57 2.04 40.40
CA GLU A 560 -30.12 1.23 41.49
C GLU A 560 -29.20 1.17 42.72
N GLN A 561 -27.88 1.17 42.53
CA GLN A 561 -26.91 1.11 43.64
C GLN A 561 -26.69 2.45 44.35
N GLN A 562 -26.95 3.59 43.71
CA GLN A 562 -26.73 4.96 44.21
C GLN A 562 -25.30 5.33 44.66
N LEU A 563 -24.37 4.37 44.77
CA LEU A 563 -23.00 4.58 45.26
C LEU A 563 -22.21 5.64 44.47
N LEU A 564 -22.35 5.69 43.15
CA LEU A 564 -21.70 6.73 42.35
C LEU A 564 -22.33 8.11 42.63
N ASN A 565 -23.65 8.16 42.81
CA ASN A 565 -24.36 9.41 43.05
C ASN A 565 -23.98 10.01 44.40
N GLU A 566 -23.77 9.18 45.43
CA GLU A 566 -23.23 9.62 46.72
C GLU A 566 -21.83 10.23 46.60
N GLN A 567 -21.02 9.77 45.64
CA GLN A 567 -19.64 10.24 45.45
C GLN A 567 -19.54 11.54 44.67
N ILE A 568 -20.32 11.71 43.60
CA ILE A 568 -20.16 12.82 42.65
C ILE A 568 -21.43 13.66 42.47
N ASN A 569 -22.56 13.26 43.06
CA ASN A 569 -23.86 13.91 42.94
C ASN A 569 -24.22 14.23 41.48
N TYR A 570 -24.30 13.20 40.63
CA TYR A 570 -24.61 13.38 39.22
C TYR A 570 -26.08 13.75 38.97
N GLY A 571 -26.96 13.63 39.98
CA GLY A 571 -28.38 13.95 39.89
C GLY A 571 -29.25 12.69 39.90
N ASP A 572 -30.10 12.52 38.89
CA ASP A 572 -30.99 11.36 38.75
C ASP A 572 -30.59 10.46 37.56
N LYS A 573 -31.32 9.35 37.40
CA LYS A 573 -31.16 8.41 36.29
C LYS A 573 -31.21 9.06 34.91
N SER A 574 -32.07 10.06 34.73
CA SER A 574 -32.27 10.75 33.45
C SER A 574 -31.02 11.56 33.09
N VAL A 575 -30.42 12.23 34.08
CA VAL A 575 -29.14 12.95 33.91
C VAL A 575 -28.01 12.00 33.56
N LEU A 576 -27.87 10.87 34.27
CA LEU A 576 -26.85 9.86 33.97
C LEU A 576 -27.02 9.30 32.55
N LYS A 577 -28.25 8.92 32.20
CA LYS A 577 -28.60 8.42 30.86
C LYS A 577 -28.27 9.43 29.77
N TYR A 578 -28.55 10.73 29.99
CA TYR A 578 -28.21 11.79 29.05
C TYR A 578 -26.69 11.93 28.87
N LYS A 579 -25.94 11.99 29.98
CA LYS A 579 -24.47 12.10 29.95
C LYS A 579 -23.84 10.93 29.19
N ILE A 580 -24.30 9.70 29.43
CA ILE A 580 -23.82 8.51 28.71
C ILE A 580 -24.19 8.57 27.22
N LYS A 581 -25.43 8.94 26.87
CA LYS A 581 -25.83 9.12 25.47
C LYS A 581 -24.96 10.13 24.75
N LYS A 582 -24.66 11.26 25.41
CA LYS A 582 -23.75 12.29 24.89
C LYS A 582 -22.37 11.72 24.64
N LEU A 583 -21.77 11.02 25.63
CA LEU A 583 -20.47 10.35 25.47
C LEU A 583 -20.46 9.41 24.26
N LEU A 584 -21.49 8.59 24.06
CA LEU A 584 -21.54 7.65 22.94
C LEU A 584 -21.54 8.37 21.59
N VAL A 585 -22.28 9.47 21.46
CA VAL A 585 -22.28 10.30 20.24
C VAL A 585 -20.93 10.99 20.05
N ASP A 586 -20.37 11.58 21.10
CA ASP A 586 -19.08 12.26 21.03
C ASP A 586 -17.97 11.28 20.59
N VAL A 587 -17.93 10.07 21.16
CA VAL A 587 -17.02 8.98 20.75
C VAL A 587 -17.23 8.55 19.30
N LEU A 588 -18.48 8.57 18.83
CA LEU A 588 -18.78 8.22 17.44
C LEU A 588 -18.28 9.29 16.46
N LEU A 589 -18.47 10.58 16.78
CA LEU A 589 -18.35 11.68 15.82
C LEU A 589 -17.06 12.51 15.92
N GLY A 590 -16.36 12.52 17.05
CA GLY A 590 -15.13 13.34 17.19
C GLY A 590 -14.12 12.90 18.24
N PHE A 591 -14.54 12.20 19.29
CA PHE A 591 -13.67 11.84 20.41
C PHE A 591 -12.76 10.64 20.06
N PHE A 592 -11.46 10.80 20.31
CA PHE A 592 -10.43 9.74 20.23
C PHE A 592 -9.78 9.49 21.59
N ALA A 593 -9.25 8.29 21.81
CA ALA A 593 -8.55 7.99 23.08
C ALA A 593 -7.13 8.58 23.15
N GLY A 594 -6.45 8.69 22.01
CA GLY A 594 -5.00 8.95 21.93
C GLY A 594 -4.58 10.39 21.65
N SER A 595 -5.51 11.26 21.25
CA SER A 595 -5.26 12.69 20.97
C SER A 595 -6.16 13.55 21.85
N LYS A 596 -5.75 14.77 22.15
CA LYS A 596 -6.64 15.74 22.81
C LYS A 596 -7.74 16.16 21.84
N TRP A 597 -8.97 16.17 22.33
CA TRP A 597 -10.16 16.54 21.58
C TRP A 597 -10.60 17.95 21.98
N ASP A 598 -10.91 18.79 21.00
CA ASP A 598 -11.32 20.18 21.20
C ASP A 598 -12.83 20.35 21.35
N GLY A 599 -13.61 19.27 21.26
CA GLY A 599 -15.07 19.29 21.31
C GLY A 599 -15.74 19.34 19.94
N SER A 600 -14.98 19.42 18.84
CA SER A 600 -15.53 19.48 17.49
C SER A 600 -15.86 18.08 16.93
N TYR A 601 -16.89 17.98 16.10
CA TYR A 601 -17.16 16.76 15.36
C TYR A 601 -16.37 16.74 14.06
N GLU A 602 -15.73 15.60 13.78
CA GLU A 602 -15.05 15.35 12.51
C GLU A 602 -15.96 14.68 11.48
N ALA A 603 -17.11 14.17 11.93
CA ALA A 603 -18.18 13.65 11.08
C ALA A 603 -19.54 14.15 11.58
N ASN A 604 -20.45 14.42 10.64
CA ASN A 604 -21.82 14.86 10.92
C ASN A 604 -22.83 13.70 10.84
N GLY A 605 -22.35 12.49 10.57
CA GLY A 605 -23.19 11.30 10.56
C GLY A 605 -22.37 10.02 10.57
N ASN A 606 -23.07 8.89 10.62
CA ASN A 606 -22.49 7.58 10.41
C ASN A 606 -23.37 6.76 9.48
N ILE A 607 -22.75 6.08 8.53
CA ILE A 607 -23.40 5.15 7.62
C ILE A 607 -23.18 3.73 8.15
N VAL A 608 -24.28 3.02 8.33
CA VAL A 608 -24.30 1.64 8.79
C VAL A 608 -24.56 0.72 7.62
N ILE A 609 -23.62 -0.20 7.37
CA ILE A 609 -23.78 -1.27 6.38
C ILE A 609 -24.30 -2.50 7.12
N LYS A 610 -25.54 -2.90 6.81
CA LYS A 610 -26.22 -4.04 7.42
C LYS A 610 -25.64 -5.37 6.91
N SER A 611 -25.96 -6.47 7.60
CA SER A 611 -25.48 -7.81 7.24
C SER A 611 -25.96 -8.34 5.89
N ASN A 612 -26.97 -7.70 5.29
CA ASN A 612 -27.46 -7.95 3.95
C ASN A 612 -26.84 -7.02 2.89
N GLY A 613 -26.01 -6.04 3.29
CA GLY A 613 -25.40 -5.06 2.39
C GLY A 613 -26.19 -3.75 2.23
N ASP A 614 -27.36 -3.62 2.86
CA ASP A 614 -28.11 -2.36 2.84
C ASP A 614 -27.37 -1.29 3.64
N CYS A 615 -27.43 -0.04 3.16
CA CYS A 615 -26.78 1.10 3.80
C CYS A 615 -27.82 2.07 4.31
N LEU A 616 -27.75 2.43 5.59
CA LEU A 616 -28.60 3.44 6.22
C LEU A 616 -27.73 4.46 6.96
N ALA A 617 -28.16 5.72 6.99
CA ALA A 617 -27.43 6.79 7.65
C ALA A 617 -28.11 7.26 8.94
N PHE A 618 -27.29 7.50 9.97
CA PHE A 618 -27.62 8.42 11.05
C PHE A 618 -26.92 9.76 10.78
N HIS A 619 -27.60 10.87 11.06
CA HIS A 619 -27.08 12.21 10.83
C HIS A 619 -27.44 13.14 11.99
N ILE A 620 -26.61 14.16 12.26
CA ILE A 620 -26.80 15.08 13.38
C ILE A 620 -28.10 15.88 13.34
N ILE A 621 -28.74 16.00 12.16
CA ILE A 621 -30.08 16.60 12.03
C ILE A 621 -31.15 15.81 12.81
N ASP A 622 -30.88 14.54 13.11
CA ASP A 622 -31.72 13.65 13.91
C ASP A 622 -30.88 12.95 14.99
N ILE A 623 -30.22 13.79 15.81
CA ILE A 623 -29.33 13.32 16.87
C ILE A 623 -30.03 12.49 17.94
N GLU A 624 -31.34 12.70 18.17
CA GLU A 624 -32.09 11.95 19.18
C GLU A 624 -32.29 10.48 18.79
N THR A 625 -32.55 10.21 17.50
CA THR A 625 -32.61 8.84 16.99
C THR A 625 -31.24 8.16 17.14
N LEU A 626 -30.15 8.86 16.79
CA LEU A 626 -28.79 8.34 16.95
C LEU A 626 -28.45 8.05 18.42
N LYS A 627 -28.75 8.97 19.35
CA LYS A 627 -28.55 8.77 20.80
C LYS A 627 -29.28 7.53 21.32
N LYS A 628 -30.53 7.33 20.87
CA LYS A 628 -31.32 6.16 21.27
C LYS A 628 -30.72 4.87 20.72
N TYR A 629 -30.37 4.85 19.45
CA TYR A 629 -29.74 3.70 18.79
C TYR A 629 -28.45 3.28 19.51
N LEU A 630 -27.52 4.21 19.77
CA LEU A 630 -26.26 3.91 20.45
C LEU A 630 -26.49 3.39 21.87
N TYR A 631 -27.36 4.03 22.64
CA TYR A 631 -27.59 3.66 24.04
C TYR A 631 -28.12 2.23 24.20
N GLU A 632 -28.99 1.78 23.31
CA GLU A 632 -29.57 0.43 23.37
C GLU A 632 -28.67 -0.65 22.78
N ASN A 633 -27.80 -0.29 21.82
CA ASN A 633 -27.01 -1.27 21.07
C ASN A 633 -25.54 -1.38 21.49
N ILE A 634 -24.99 -0.40 22.23
CA ILE A 634 -23.60 -0.45 22.66
C ILE A 634 -23.43 -1.33 23.92
N LYS A 635 -22.38 -2.15 23.89
CA LYS A 635 -21.92 -2.98 25.00
C LYS A 635 -20.42 -2.81 25.27
N LEU A 636 -20.02 -3.07 26.51
CA LEU A 636 -18.63 -3.26 26.90
C LEU A 636 -18.15 -4.68 26.56
N ASP A 637 -16.88 -4.78 26.20
CA ASP A 637 -16.21 -6.04 25.86
C ASP A 637 -14.89 -6.20 26.64
N THR A 638 -14.41 -7.44 26.77
CA THR A 638 -13.14 -7.74 27.46
C THR A 638 -12.02 -7.97 26.44
N PRO A 639 -11.12 -6.99 26.22
CA PRO A 639 -9.98 -7.16 25.33
C PRO A 639 -8.86 -8.04 25.93
N SER A 640 -7.80 -8.27 25.14
CA SER A 640 -6.64 -9.04 25.61
C SER A 640 -5.89 -8.29 26.73
N THR A 641 -5.94 -8.84 27.94
CA THR A 641 -5.23 -8.33 29.12
C THR A 641 -3.73 -8.20 28.91
N THR A 642 -3.10 -9.15 28.20
CA THR A 642 -1.67 -9.12 27.88
C THR A 642 -1.34 -8.03 26.86
N ARG A 643 -2.11 -7.92 25.77
CA ARG A 643 -1.86 -6.95 24.70
C ARG A 643 -1.96 -5.51 25.20
N HIS A 644 -2.92 -5.24 26.09
CA HIS A 644 -3.22 -3.90 26.60
C HIS A 644 -2.74 -3.64 28.02
N ARG A 645 -2.01 -4.60 28.62
CA ARG A 645 -1.30 -4.48 29.91
C ARG A 645 -2.21 -4.03 31.07
N TYR A 646 -3.31 -4.72 31.28
CA TYR A 646 -4.26 -4.42 32.36
C TYR A 646 -4.77 -5.68 33.06
N GLY A 647 -5.48 -5.50 34.18
CA GLY A 647 -6.14 -6.61 34.89
C GLY A 647 -5.27 -7.35 35.91
N LYS A 648 -4.15 -6.77 36.32
CA LYS A 648 -3.28 -7.26 37.40
C LYS A 648 -3.02 -6.13 38.41
N LEU A 649 -2.78 -6.51 39.66
CA LEU A 649 -2.23 -5.62 40.68
C LEU A 649 -0.77 -5.32 40.34
N TYR A 650 -0.37 -4.07 40.56
CA TYR A 650 1.01 -3.61 40.45
C TYR A 650 1.27 -2.53 41.50
N MET A 651 2.54 -2.33 41.82
CA MET A 651 2.99 -1.34 42.79
C MET A 651 3.76 -0.23 42.06
N GLU A 652 3.50 1.03 42.41
CA GLU A 652 4.25 2.19 41.93
C GLU A 652 5.31 2.62 42.94
N LYS A 653 6.12 3.63 42.58
CA LYS A 653 7.22 4.15 43.42
C LYS A 653 6.78 4.69 44.79
N ASP A 654 5.49 4.97 44.97
CA ASP A 654 4.92 5.44 46.23
C ASP A 654 4.51 4.30 47.19
N ASN A 655 4.88 3.06 46.88
CA ASN A 655 4.55 1.83 47.62
C ASN A 655 3.05 1.56 47.75
N LYS A 656 2.21 2.15 46.90
CA LYS A 656 0.78 1.84 46.84
C LYS A 656 0.47 0.85 45.75
N LEU A 657 -0.61 0.09 45.96
CA LEU A 657 -1.12 -0.89 45.02
C LEU A 657 -2.13 -0.24 44.06
N TYR A 658 -2.04 -0.65 42.81
CA TYR A 658 -2.89 -0.16 41.73
C TYR A 658 -3.42 -1.30 40.88
N PHE A 659 -4.56 -1.05 40.22
CA PHE A 659 -5.21 -1.97 39.31
C PHE A 659 -5.70 -1.21 38.08
N LYS A 660 -5.50 -1.77 36.88
CA LYS A 660 -5.96 -1.18 35.62
C LYS A 660 -7.15 -1.95 35.05
N LEU A 661 -8.18 -1.22 34.61
CA LEU A 661 -9.29 -1.74 33.79
C LEU A 661 -9.26 -1.09 32.40
N ASN A 662 -9.62 -1.83 31.35
CA ASN A 662 -9.64 -1.31 29.98
C ASN A 662 -11.06 -1.08 29.46
N LEU A 663 -11.28 0.06 28.81
CA LEU A 663 -12.51 0.39 28.10
C LEU A 663 -12.44 -0.04 26.63
N GLN A 664 -13.38 -0.91 26.26
CA GLN A 664 -13.69 -1.25 24.88
C GLN A 664 -15.21 -1.22 24.70
N MET A 665 -15.69 -0.49 23.69
CA MET A 665 -17.12 -0.36 23.38
C MET A 665 -17.40 -0.92 21.98
N ARG A 666 -18.38 -1.82 21.87
CA ARG A 666 -18.80 -2.45 20.60
C ARG A 666 -20.31 -2.36 20.43
N PHE A 667 -20.76 -2.47 19.17
CA PHE A 667 -22.16 -2.67 18.82
C PHE A 667 -22.63 -4.13 19.05
#